data_AF-A0A498G3R7-F1
#
_entry.id   AF-A0A498G3R7-F1
#
_cell.length_a   1.000
_cell.length_b   1.000
_cell.length_c   1.000
_cell.angle_alpha   90.00
_cell.angle_beta   90.00
_cell.angle_gamma   90.00
#
_symmetry.space_group_name_H-M   'P 1'
#
loop_
_entity.id
_entity.type
_entity.pdbx_description
1 polymer ?
#
loop_
_entity_poly.entity_id
_entity_poly.type
_entity_poly.pdbx_seq_one_letter_code
_entity_poly.pdbx_strand_id
1 'polypeptide(L)'
;MSSLSHDIYHGVGIARVELRRSLRKSFGTRKRKLAVLGFAALFSPTLFFWGRIAYDAGQAAVRQGELPIDLLGVQLSLLVIVFAVMSALSVVQKGRPEGESLLLTATTPRAVLLGLTIHSTIQLVGFVLFPTVLFAGAFALGTGELSVLLTAVLAVGLLFTVVSVLGTVMGQLVTLALLQSRRFRAASRGFGLLLLVGLIALGYVSVAPLVGETALLAPFTTVTAPATLYLSFVFAGTSFGPAVGVGSLVVMAIALGSIPALLAVAVPLAQRLWFADATPTSLLQRDASTPAAQLPTPSRVGTHRMFPPRTGPKPLSIALGLWTRWLRIPVRFSPLFPLVIVLVMAVVGVLNTPEQLPLVIGGVLVFVGAYVSGGIFGLNPFGEAGEMRTVEFLSSTSSRTLVLGHLFAGLLVGTPVSLLGAVILTVTMGLSAPVALALGALAVVLTIASSGVAVGIGSVLPSRDAHRTYRGYEVATPSQWALITYMFAVLSLVIIAAAGALLVLLYSDPGVQSRLFIVAAGVAAVVLLTIGYGGARIATGRFDEPPYVQLGDESERSLLGRTPSDGGNSSETTTRNTLTRPQQVRGLTLLGAFVVLRAIAARTWNRYFPEGYSTDPVFLGFLAGIFLVLSVGLVYLGFTRWVGVDLVSWWVDRDRLRGDLLWGALGILGVLVVTVAGAIGLSMLFPELTPVGEAGATTAAPITSGTATGWAVNLLLGWFFGFAIAAFQEETLFRGFLQPLLQERYGRVLGIIGQAMVFTLAHLGYYPISAWPLLLVVFLVGLVLAWLVDRRGTLLPAGIAHGFVG
;
A
#
# COMPACT_ATOMS: atom_id res chain seq x y z
N MET A 1 -38.59 -23.01 26.68
CA MET A 1 -37.95 -23.44 25.41
C MET A 1 -37.84 -22.19 24.55
N SER A 2 -36.63 -21.74 24.17
CA SER A 2 -36.52 -20.57 23.28
C SER A 2 -37.09 -20.93 21.92
N SER A 3 -37.95 -20.08 21.38
CA SER A 3 -38.38 -20.21 19.99
C SER A 3 -37.22 -19.83 19.07
N LEU A 4 -37.16 -20.42 17.88
CA LEU A 4 -36.19 -20.06 16.84
C LEU A 4 -36.20 -18.55 16.57
N SER A 5 -37.36 -17.91 16.64
CA SER A 5 -37.51 -16.46 16.50
C SER A 5 -36.76 -15.66 17.55
N HIS A 6 -36.71 -16.15 18.79
CA HIS A 6 -35.99 -15.51 19.89
C HIS A 6 -34.47 -15.62 19.70
N ASP A 7 -34.00 -16.80 19.28
CA ASP A 7 -32.58 -17.02 19.00
C ASP A 7 -32.09 -16.17 17.80
N ILE A 8 -32.93 -16.00 16.77
CA ILE A 8 -32.64 -15.11 15.64
C ILE A 8 -32.56 -13.65 16.08
N TYR A 9 -33.54 -13.17 16.87
CA TYR A 9 -33.56 -11.78 17.33
C TYR A 9 -32.29 -11.43 18.12
N HIS A 10 -31.91 -12.27 19.09
CA HIS A 10 -30.69 -12.07 19.87
C HIS A 10 -29.43 -12.25 19.05
N GLY A 11 -29.39 -13.23 18.15
CA GLY A 11 -28.25 -13.43 17.24
C GLY A 11 -27.99 -12.21 16.36
N VAL A 12 -29.03 -11.63 15.75
CA VAL A 12 -28.92 -10.39 14.96
C VAL A 12 -28.46 -9.22 15.84
N GLY A 13 -28.97 -9.12 17.07
CA GLY A 13 -28.52 -8.13 18.06
C GLY A 13 -27.02 -8.20 18.34
N ILE A 14 -26.52 -9.41 18.63
CA ILE A 14 -25.09 -9.69 18.85
C ILE A 14 -24.28 -9.33 17.61
N ALA A 15 -24.70 -9.78 16.42
CA ALA A 15 -24.01 -9.49 15.17
C ALA A 15 -23.86 -7.99 14.92
N ARG A 16 -24.91 -7.21 15.19
CA ARG A 16 -24.91 -5.74 15.04
C ARG A 16 -23.92 -5.08 15.98
N VAL A 17 -23.85 -5.52 17.24
CA VAL A 17 -22.91 -4.99 18.23
C VAL A 17 -21.47 -5.31 17.83
N GLU A 18 -21.18 -6.55 17.43
CA GLU A 18 -19.84 -6.97 17.00
C GLU A 18 -19.40 -6.27 15.70
N LEU A 19 -20.32 -6.04 14.75
CA LEU A 19 -20.04 -5.22 13.57
C LEU A 19 -19.69 -3.78 13.93
N ARG A 20 -20.46 -3.14 14.82
CA ARG A 20 -20.16 -1.78 15.29
C ARG A 20 -18.84 -1.72 16.03
N ARG A 21 -18.55 -2.72 16.87
CA ARG A 21 -17.29 -2.83 17.60
C ARG A 21 -16.12 -2.97 16.63
N SER A 22 -16.24 -3.83 15.62
CA SER A 22 -15.25 -4.00 14.57
C SER A 22 -15.03 -2.72 13.76
N LEU A 23 -16.10 -2.02 13.36
CA LEU A 23 -16.00 -0.75 12.64
C LEU A 23 -15.36 0.34 13.50
N ARG A 24 -15.73 0.46 14.77
CA ARG A 24 -15.09 1.40 15.70
C ARG A 24 -13.63 1.05 15.95
N LYS A 25 -13.29 -0.24 16.03
CA LYS A 25 -11.91 -0.69 16.16
C LYS A 25 -11.11 -0.32 14.89
N SER A 26 -11.66 -0.53 13.70
CA SER A 26 -10.98 -0.23 12.44
C SER A 26 -10.88 1.27 12.14
N PHE A 27 -11.92 2.06 12.43
CA PHE A 27 -12.06 3.46 12.00
C PHE A 27 -12.17 4.48 13.13
N GLY A 28 -12.06 4.07 14.40
CA GLY A 28 -12.34 4.93 15.55
C GLY A 28 -11.37 6.09 15.73
N THR A 29 -10.13 5.98 15.23
CA THR A 29 -9.12 7.02 15.38
C THR A 29 -8.84 7.74 14.06
N ARG A 30 -8.63 9.07 14.11
CA ARG A 30 -8.27 9.90 12.94
C ARG A 30 -7.03 9.35 12.21
N LYS A 31 -6.06 8.82 12.96
CA LYS A 31 -4.85 8.18 12.43
C LYS A 31 -5.17 6.94 11.59
N ARG A 32 -6.09 6.07 12.04
CA ARG A 32 -6.52 4.89 11.27
C ARG A 32 -7.31 5.27 10.03
N LYS A 33 -8.18 6.28 10.11
CA LYS A 33 -8.89 6.82 8.92
C LYS A 33 -7.94 7.35 7.85
N LEU A 34 -6.88 8.06 8.25
CA LEU A 34 -5.85 8.54 7.32
C LEU A 34 -5.02 7.39 6.74
N ALA A 35 -4.70 6.35 7.53
CA ALA A 35 -4.03 5.15 7.02
C ALA A 35 -4.91 4.40 6.00
N VAL A 36 -6.22 4.31 6.21
CA VAL A 36 -7.17 3.76 5.23
C VAL A 36 -7.20 4.61 3.97
N LEU A 37 -7.26 5.95 4.09
CA LEU A 37 -7.30 6.82 2.93
C LEU A 37 -5.98 6.75 2.14
N GLY A 38 -4.84 6.69 2.82
CA GLY A 38 -3.54 6.45 2.20
C GLY A 38 -3.47 5.09 1.51
N PHE A 39 -4.00 4.04 2.15
CA PHE A 39 -4.15 2.72 1.54
C PHE A 39 -5.01 2.78 0.28
N ALA A 40 -6.19 3.40 0.35
CA ALA A 40 -7.08 3.53 -0.80
C ALA A 40 -6.46 4.34 -1.94
N ALA A 41 -5.79 5.45 -1.63
CA ALA A 41 -5.13 6.30 -2.61
C ALA A 41 -3.91 5.63 -3.28
N LEU A 42 -3.19 4.78 -2.55
CA LEU A 42 -2.02 4.06 -3.08
C LEU A 42 -2.39 2.74 -3.76
N PHE A 43 -3.50 2.12 -3.35
CA PHE A 43 -4.01 0.89 -3.94
C PHE A 43 -4.95 1.15 -5.13
N SER A 44 -5.47 2.38 -5.29
CA SER A 44 -6.32 2.73 -6.43
C SER A 44 -5.66 2.54 -7.81
N PRO A 45 -4.35 2.79 -8.03
CA PRO A 45 -3.71 2.48 -9.31
C PRO A 45 -3.62 0.97 -9.56
N THR A 46 -3.39 0.18 -8.50
CA THR A 46 -3.38 -1.29 -8.60
C THR A 46 -4.79 -1.82 -8.89
N LEU A 47 -5.82 -1.30 -8.22
CA LEU A 47 -7.21 -1.62 -8.51
C LEU A 47 -7.60 -1.25 -9.95
N PHE A 48 -7.11 -0.12 -10.45
CA PHE A 48 -7.31 0.28 -11.84
C PHE A 48 -6.61 -0.67 -12.81
N PHE A 49 -5.36 -1.05 -12.54
CA PHE A 49 -4.61 -2.03 -13.33
C PHE A 49 -5.34 -3.38 -13.40
N TRP A 50 -5.80 -3.88 -12.26
CA TRP A 50 -6.57 -5.11 -12.16
C TRP A 50 -7.94 -5.02 -12.83
N GLY A 51 -8.62 -3.87 -12.71
CA GLY A 51 -9.84 -3.57 -13.44
C GLY A 51 -9.62 -3.55 -14.94
N ARG A 52 -8.52 -2.94 -15.41
CA ARG A 52 -8.12 -2.96 -16.82
C ARG A 52 -7.93 -4.41 -17.28
N ILE A 53 -7.14 -5.23 -16.59
CA ILE A 53 -6.98 -6.66 -16.94
C ILE A 53 -8.34 -7.36 -17.10
N ALA A 54 -9.29 -7.13 -16.19
CA ALA A 54 -10.62 -7.73 -16.31
C ALA A 54 -11.42 -7.19 -17.52
N TYR A 55 -11.30 -5.90 -17.84
CA TYR A 55 -11.88 -5.33 -19.05
C TYR A 55 -11.25 -5.93 -20.33
N ASP A 56 -9.92 -6.07 -20.38
CA ASP A 56 -9.21 -6.74 -21.49
C ASP A 56 -9.64 -8.19 -21.62
N ALA A 57 -9.81 -8.91 -20.50
CA ALA A 57 -10.29 -10.27 -20.49
C ALA A 57 -11.73 -10.36 -21.05
N GLY A 58 -12.59 -9.40 -20.74
CA GLY A 58 -13.93 -9.30 -21.34
C GLY A 58 -13.87 -9.08 -22.85
N GLN A 59 -13.03 -8.15 -23.32
CA GLN A 59 -12.81 -7.91 -24.75
C GLN A 59 -12.22 -9.12 -25.47
N ALA A 60 -11.29 -9.83 -24.83
CA ALA A 60 -10.71 -11.06 -25.37
C ALA A 60 -11.75 -12.17 -25.49
N ALA A 61 -12.62 -12.32 -24.49
CA ALA A 61 -13.73 -13.28 -24.54
C ALA A 61 -14.68 -13.00 -25.71
N VAL A 62 -15.01 -11.72 -25.96
CA VAL A 62 -15.82 -11.31 -27.13
C VAL A 62 -15.12 -11.68 -28.45
N ARG A 63 -13.80 -11.46 -28.55
CA ARG A 63 -13.02 -11.74 -29.77
C ARG A 63 -12.86 -13.24 -30.04
N GLN A 64 -12.67 -14.03 -29.00
CA GLN A 64 -12.40 -15.46 -29.10
C GLN A 64 -13.68 -16.29 -29.12
N GLY A 65 -14.80 -15.75 -28.64
CA GLY A 65 -16.09 -16.45 -28.53
C GLY A 65 -16.15 -17.50 -27.42
N GLU A 66 -15.06 -17.69 -26.67
CA GLU A 66 -14.96 -18.69 -25.61
C GLU A 66 -14.28 -18.12 -24.36
N LEU A 67 -14.62 -18.69 -23.19
CA LEU A 67 -13.96 -18.40 -21.91
C LEU A 67 -13.23 -19.66 -21.42
N PRO A 68 -12.05 -19.53 -20.78
CA PRO A 68 -11.35 -20.66 -20.18
C PRO A 68 -12.03 -21.08 -18.85
N ILE A 69 -13.23 -21.64 -18.92
CA ILE A 69 -14.07 -21.97 -17.75
C ILE A 69 -13.38 -22.96 -16.82
N ASP A 70 -12.59 -23.90 -17.35
CA ASP A 70 -11.84 -24.87 -16.54
C ASP A 70 -10.78 -24.20 -15.66
N LEU A 71 -10.06 -23.23 -16.22
CA LEU A 71 -9.09 -22.41 -15.47
C LEU A 71 -9.80 -21.60 -14.38
N LEU A 72 -10.93 -20.97 -14.70
CA LEU A 72 -11.73 -20.24 -13.73
C LEU A 72 -12.28 -21.17 -12.62
N GLY A 73 -12.64 -22.41 -12.96
CA GLY A 73 -13.10 -23.43 -12.01
C GLY A 73 -11.99 -23.84 -11.02
N VAL A 74 -10.75 -23.98 -11.50
CA VAL A 74 -9.57 -24.22 -10.67
C VAL A 74 -9.29 -23.04 -9.73
N GLN A 75 -9.31 -21.82 -10.27
CA GLN A 75 -9.09 -20.59 -9.49
C GLN A 75 -10.17 -20.41 -8.42
N LEU A 76 -11.45 -20.66 -8.76
CA LEU A 76 -12.56 -20.59 -7.82
C LEU A 76 -12.43 -21.66 -6.72
N SER A 77 -12.01 -22.88 -7.07
CA SER A 77 -11.78 -23.96 -6.10
C SER A 77 -10.66 -23.62 -5.11
N LEU A 78 -9.55 -23.08 -5.61
CA LEU A 78 -8.45 -22.58 -4.77
C LEU A 78 -8.94 -21.48 -3.83
N LEU A 79 -9.74 -20.54 -4.34
CA LEU A 79 -10.30 -19.45 -3.54
C LEU A 79 -11.20 -19.99 -2.42
N VAL A 80 -12.09 -20.93 -2.74
CA VAL A 80 -12.95 -21.61 -1.76
C VAL A 80 -12.13 -22.30 -0.68
N ILE A 81 -11.09 -23.07 -1.05
CA ILE A 81 -10.21 -23.76 -0.10
C ILE A 81 -9.50 -22.77 0.82
N VAL A 82 -8.87 -21.73 0.26
CA VAL A 82 -8.13 -20.71 1.01
C VAL A 82 -9.04 -20.05 2.03
N PHE A 83 -10.22 -19.58 1.61
CA PHE A 83 -11.13 -18.87 2.48
C PHE A 83 -11.84 -19.78 3.50
N ALA A 84 -12.10 -21.04 3.16
CA ALA A 84 -12.60 -22.02 4.12
C ALA A 84 -11.57 -22.30 5.22
N VAL A 85 -10.31 -22.49 4.85
CA VAL A 85 -9.20 -22.68 5.81
C VAL A 85 -8.99 -21.42 6.66
N MET A 86 -8.99 -20.24 6.06
CA MET A 86 -8.85 -18.97 6.80
C MET A 86 -10.01 -18.75 7.77
N SER A 87 -11.23 -19.09 7.37
CA SER A 87 -12.42 -19.04 8.23
C SER A 87 -12.32 -20.04 9.38
N ALA A 88 -11.87 -21.26 9.12
CA ALA A 88 -11.63 -22.28 10.15
C ALA A 88 -10.52 -21.86 11.13
N LEU A 89 -9.40 -21.33 10.63
CA LEU A 89 -8.30 -20.82 11.45
C LEU A 89 -8.74 -19.64 12.33
N SER A 90 -9.61 -18.77 11.82
CA SER A 90 -10.20 -17.67 12.60
C SER A 90 -10.99 -18.21 13.81
N VAL A 91 -11.77 -19.28 13.62
CA VAL A 91 -12.50 -19.93 14.72
C VAL A 91 -11.55 -20.63 15.69
N VAL A 92 -10.53 -21.35 15.19
CA VAL A 92 -9.52 -22.02 16.03
C VAL A 92 -8.74 -21.00 16.88
N GLN A 93 -8.39 -19.84 16.31
CA GLN A 93 -7.65 -18.79 17.01
C GLN A 93 -8.49 -18.09 18.08
N LYS A 94 -9.79 -17.86 17.82
CA LYS A 94 -10.69 -17.24 18.80
C LYS A 94 -11.07 -18.22 19.91
N GLY A 95 -11.35 -19.48 19.56
CA GLY A 95 -11.69 -20.58 20.47
C GLY A 95 -13.05 -20.44 21.17
N ARG A 96 -13.29 -19.30 21.82
CA ARG A 96 -14.49 -18.96 22.60
C ARG A 96 -14.96 -17.53 22.30
N PRO A 97 -16.25 -17.20 22.54
CA PRO A 97 -16.74 -15.83 22.40
C PRO A 97 -16.01 -14.87 23.33
N GLU A 98 -15.71 -13.66 22.83
CA GLU A 98 -15.19 -12.58 23.69
C GLU A 98 -16.28 -12.15 24.68
N GLY A 99 -15.96 -12.10 25.98
CA GLY A 99 -16.97 -11.84 27.02
C GLY A 99 -17.89 -13.04 27.28
N GLU A 100 -17.37 -14.27 27.17
CA GLU A 100 -18.12 -15.52 27.33
C GLU A 100 -19.01 -15.57 28.58
N SER A 101 -18.55 -15.04 29.71
CA SER A 101 -19.26 -15.07 30.98
C SER A 101 -20.55 -14.25 30.95
N LEU A 102 -20.60 -13.18 30.16
CA LEU A 102 -21.79 -12.35 29.98
C LEU A 102 -22.68 -12.90 28.86
N LEU A 103 -22.07 -13.31 27.74
CA LEU A 103 -22.84 -13.76 26.56
C LEU A 103 -23.52 -15.12 26.79
N LEU A 104 -22.83 -16.07 27.42
CA LEU A 104 -23.36 -17.42 27.65
C LEU A 104 -24.32 -17.51 28.84
N THR A 105 -24.37 -16.47 29.69
CA THR A 105 -25.36 -16.36 30.78
C THR A 105 -26.58 -15.53 30.38
N ALA A 106 -26.41 -14.53 29.52
CA ALA A 106 -27.50 -13.65 29.08
C ALA A 106 -28.42 -14.26 28.01
N THR A 107 -27.92 -15.19 27.17
CA THR A 107 -28.71 -15.79 26.10
C THR A 107 -28.29 -17.24 25.77
N THR A 108 -28.98 -17.87 24.84
CA THR A 108 -28.71 -19.27 24.46
C THR A 108 -27.44 -19.40 23.62
N PRO A 109 -26.69 -20.52 23.72
CA PRO A 109 -25.53 -20.77 22.85
C PRO A 109 -25.86 -20.74 21.35
N ARG A 110 -27.10 -21.08 21.00
CA ARG A 110 -27.61 -21.03 19.62
C ARG A 110 -27.66 -19.59 19.11
N ALA A 111 -28.21 -18.67 19.90
CA ALA A 111 -28.26 -17.25 19.57
C ALA A 111 -26.85 -16.65 19.45
N VAL A 112 -25.94 -16.99 20.36
CA VAL A 112 -24.53 -16.54 20.30
C VAL A 112 -23.85 -17.05 19.02
N LEU A 113 -23.99 -18.33 18.69
CA LEU A 113 -23.39 -18.92 17.49
C LEU A 113 -23.93 -18.26 16.21
N LEU A 114 -25.25 -18.05 16.12
CA LEU A 114 -25.88 -17.35 15.01
C LEU A 114 -25.31 -15.94 14.87
N GLY A 115 -25.23 -15.17 15.97
CA GLY A 115 -24.71 -13.81 15.94
C GLY A 115 -23.25 -13.71 15.50
N LEU A 116 -22.39 -14.59 16.01
CA LEU A 116 -20.99 -14.64 15.62
C LEU A 116 -20.80 -15.09 14.17
N THR A 117 -21.59 -16.05 13.70
CA THR A 117 -21.53 -16.55 12.32
C THR A 117 -22.04 -15.49 11.34
N ILE A 118 -23.14 -14.80 11.66
CA ILE A 118 -23.64 -13.67 10.86
C ILE A 118 -22.57 -12.57 10.80
N HIS A 119 -21.95 -12.24 11.93
CA HIS A 119 -20.88 -11.25 11.98
C HIS A 119 -19.70 -11.62 11.08
N SER A 120 -19.17 -12.86 11.18
CA SER A 120 -18.05 -13.31 10.35
C SER A 120 -18.42 -13.42 8.88
N THR A 121 -19.63 -13.88 8.56
CA THR A 121 -20.14 -13.95 7.19
C THR A 121 -20.24 -12.57 6.56
N ILE A 122 -20.80 -11.57 7.25
CA ILE A 122 -20.88 -10.20 6.72
C ILE A 122 -19.49 -9.63 6.46
N GLN A 123 -18.52 -9.87 7.35
CA GLN A 123 -17.15 -9.42 7.14
C GLN A 123 -16.49 -10.09 5.94
N LEU A 124 -16.62 -11.43 5.82
CA LEU A 124 -16.03 -12.19 4.73
C LEU A 124 -16.69 -11.84 3.38
N VAL A 125 -18.02 -11.90 3.32
CA VAL A 125 -18.78 -11.59 2.10
C VAL A 125 -18.53 -10.14 1.69
N GLY A 126 -18.55 -9.18 2.63
CA GLY A 126 -18.22 -7.78 2.32
C GLY A 126 -16.80 -7.60 1.80
N PHE A 127 -15.83 -8.34 2.37
CA PHE A 127 -14.44 -8.31 1.91
C PHE A 127 -14.26 -8.85 0.49
N VAL A 128 -14.98 -9.92 0.13
CA VAL A 128 -14.88 -10.57 -1.19
C VAL A 128 -15.74 -9.87 -2.23
N LEU A 129 -16.91 -9.34 -1.86
CA LEU A 129 -17.77 -8.63 -2.81
C LEU A 129 -17.14 -7.33 -3.31
N PHE A 130 -16.31 -6.65 -2.52
CA PHE A 130 -15.63 -5.44 -2.96
C PHE A 130 -14.78 -5.66 -4.23
N PRO A 131 -13.80 -6.59 -4.26
CA PRO A 131 -13.09 -6.90 -5.49
C PRO A 131 -14.01 -7.53 -6.55
N THR A 132 -15.00 -8.36 -6.18
CA THR A 132 -15.94 -8.93 -7.17
C THR A 132 -16.69 -7.85 -7.96
N VAL A 133 -17.21 -6.81 -7.30
CA VAL A 133 -17.90 -5.70 -7.98
C VAL A 133 -16.95 -4.98 -8.95
N LEU A 134 -15.70 -4.77 -8.54
CA LEU A 134 -14.69 -4.14 -9.38
C LEU A 134 -14.34 -4.99 -10.61
N PHE A 135 -14.00 -6.25 -10.40
CA PHE A 135 -13.57 -7.17 -11.47
C PHE A 135 -14.73 -7.56 -12.39
N ALA A 136 -15.87 -7.97 -11.85
CA ALA A 136 -17.05 -8.31 -12.64
C ALA A 136 -17.62 -7.08 -13.35
N GLY A 137 -17.56 -5.90 -12.73
CA GLY A 137 -17.96 -4.64 -13.36
C GLY A 137 -17.07 -4.28 -14.55
N ALA A 138 -15.75 -4.36 -14.38
CA ALA A 138 -14.82 -4.09 -15.47
C ALA A 138 -14.90 -5.13 -16.60
N PHE A 139 -15.05 -6.41 -16.25
CA PHE A 139 -15.29 -7.48 -17.23
C PHE A 139 -16.61 -7.27 -18.00
N ALA A 140 -17.70 -6.94 -17.31
CA ALA A 140 -19.00 -6.63 -17.91
C ALA A 140 -18.93 -5.43 -18.87
N LEU A 141 -18.15 -4.40 -18.53
CA LEU A 141 -17.87 -3.29 -19.44
C LEU A 141 -17.04 -3.72 -20.66
N GLY A 142 -16.16 -4.70 -20.49
CA GLY A 142 -15.35 -5.28 -21.57
C GLY A 142 -16.15 -6.16 -22.53
N THR A 143 -17.13 -6.91 -22.01
CA THR A 143 -18.02 -7.76 -22.83
C THR A 143 -19.23 -7.02 -23.38
N GLY A 144 -19.64 -5.92 -22.76
CA GLY A 144 -20.90 -5.22 -23.05
C GLY A 144 -22.11 -5.84 -22.34
N GLU A 145 -21.93 -6.87 -21.51
CA GLU A 145 -23.01 -7.60 -20.84
C GLU A 145 -23.04 -7.29 -19.34
N LEU A 146 -23.86 -6.30 -18.94
CA LEU A 146 -24.01 -5.89 -17.53
C LEU A 146 -24.65 -6.94 -16.62
N SER A 147 -25.29 -7.97 -17.18
CA SER A 147 -25.87 -9.09 -16.43
C SER A 147 -24.82 -9.80 -15.58
N VAL A 148 -23.59 -9.97 -16.10
CA VAL A 148 -22.46 -10.62 -15.41
C VAL A 148 -22.20 -10.00 -14.04
N LEU A 149 -22.30 -8.68 -13.90
CA LEU A 149 -22.04 -8.01 -12.63
C LEU A 149 -23.04 -8.46 -11.56
N LEU A 150 -24.33 -8.45 -11.90
CA LEU A 150 -25.38 -8.82 -10.96
C LEU A 150 -25.30 -10.31 -10.60
N THR A 151 -25.16 -11.17 -11.60
CA THR A 151 -25.09 -12.63 -11.43
C THR A 151 -23.83 -13.05 -10.68
N ALA A 152 -22.68 -12.44 -10.95
CA ALA A 152 -21.44 -12.65 -10.20
C ALA A 152 -21.59 -12.23 -8.73
N VAL A 153 -22.16 -11.06 -8.44
CA VAL A 153 -22.36 -10.58 -7.07
C VAL A 153 -23.26 -11.52 -6.27
N LEU A 154 -24.36 -12.01 -6.86
CA LEU A 154 -25.27 -12.93 -6.20
C LEU A 154 -24.63 -14.31 -5.99
N ALA A 155 -24.00 -14.87 -7.02
CA ALA A 155 -23.35 -16.18 -6.94
C ALA A 155 -22.18 -16.17 -5.94
N VAL A 156 -21.30 -15.17 -6.00
CA VAL A 156 -20.18 -15.03 -5.05
C VAL A 156 -20.68 -14.78 -3.63
N GLY A 157 -21.71 -13.94 -3.45
CA GLY A 157 -22.30 -13.68 -2.13
C GLY A 157 -22.83 -14.95 -1.46
N LEU A 158 -23.54 -15.80 -2.22
CA LEU A 158 -24.03 -17.09 -1.73
C LEU A 158 -22.88 -18.07 -1.45
N LEU A 159 -21.96 -18.23 -2.40
CA LEU A 159 -20.82 -19.14 -2.24
C LEU A 159 -20.01 -18.82 -0.98
N PHE A 160 -19.68 -17.55 -0.76
CA PHE A 160 -18.89 -17.15 0.40
C PHE A 160 -19.67 -17.18 1.72
N THR A 161 -21.00 -17.15 1.66
CA THR A 161 -21.85 -17.49 2.81
C THR A 161 -21.68 -18.96 3.18
N VAL A 162 -21.73 -19.87 2.20
CA VAL A 162 -21.46 -21.30 2.42
C VAL A 162 -20.05 -21.52 2.98
N VAL A 163 -19.04 -20.88 2.38
CA VAL A 163 -17.63 -20.97 2.82
C VAL A 163 -17.46 -20.50 4.26
N SER A 164 -18.11 -19.40 4.65
CA SER A 164 -18.07 -18.89 6.04
C SER A 164 -18.62 -19.92 7.04
N VAL A 165 -19.81 -20.47 6.76
CA VAL A 165 -20.46 -21.44 7.66
C VAL A 165 -19.69 -22.76 7.70
N LEU A 166 -19.20 -23.24 6.55
CA LEU A 166 -18.32 -24.41 6.46
C LEU A 166 -17.04 -24.20 7.27
N GLY A 167 -16.41 -23.02 7.15
CA GLY A 167 -15.25 -22.63 7.94
C GLY A 167 -15.53 -22.68 9.44
N THR A 168 -16.71 -22.23 9.87
CA THR A 168 -17.12 -22.32 11.28
C THR A 168 -17.17 -23.77 11.77
N VAL A 169 -17.84 -24.66 11.03
CA VAL A 169 -17.92 -26.09 11.38
C VAL A 169 -16.53 -26.73 11.38
N MET A 170 -15.73 -26.49 10.34
CA MET A 170 -14.37 -27.03 10.22
C MET A 170 -13.48 -26.55 11.37
N GLY A 171 -13.54 -25.27 11.72
CA GLY A 171 -12.78 -24.70 12.84
C GLY A 171 -13.17 -25.32 14.17
N GLN A 172 -14.47 -25.56 14.40
CA GLN A 172 -14.97 -26.24 15.58
C GLN A 172 -14.49 -27.70 15.65
N LEU A 173 -14.57 -28.44 14.54
CA LEU A 173 -14.09 -29.83 14.45
C LEU A 173 -12.59 -29.93 14.71
N VAL A 174 -11.79 -29.04 14.10
CA VAL A 174 -10.34 -28.96 14.35
C VAL A 174 -10.06 -28.66 15.82
N THR A 175 -10.79 -27.73 16.41
CA THR A 175 -10.64 -27.37 17.83
C THR A 175 -10.94 -28.56 18.74
N LEU A 176 -12.02 -29.31 18.48
CA LEU A 176 -12.37 -30.53 19.22
C LEU A 176 -11.32 -31.63 19.03
N ALA A 177 -10.84 -31.84 17.80
CA ALA A 177 -9.79 -32.82 17.52
C ALA A 177 -8.49 -32.49 18.25
N LEU A 178 -8.12 -31.20 18.32
CA LEU A 178 -6.98 -30.73 19.12
C LEU A 178 -7.19 -30.96 20.62
N LEU A 179 -8.43 -30.88 21.14
CA LEU A 179 -8.72 -31.18 22.54
C LEU A 179 -8.61 -32.68 22.84
N GLN A 180 -9.16 -33.53 21.96
CA GLN A 180 -9.33 -34.96 22.20
C GLN A 180 -8.10 -35.81 21.88
N SER A 181 -7.24 -35.39 20.93
CA SER A 181 -6.15 -36.24 20.40
C SER A 181 -4.75 -35.64 20.52
N ARG A 182 -3.84 -36.35 21.20
CA ARG A 182 -2.40 -36.03 21.24
C ARG A 182 -1.73 -36.14 19.86
N ARG A 183 -2.12 -37.15 19.05
CA ARG A 183 -1.57 -37.35 17.70
C ARG A 183 -1.93 -36.18 16.78
N PHE A 184 -3.17 -35.70 16.87
CA PHE A 184 -3.61 -34.55 16.09
C PHE A 184 -2.88 -33.27 16.51
N ARG A 185 -2.66 -33.08 17.82
CA ARG A 185 -1.81 -32.00 18.34
C ARG A 185 -0.37 -32.08 17.82
N ALA A 186 0.23 -33.28 17.76
CA ALA A 186 1.57 -33.45 17.18
C ALA A 186 1.59 -33.11 15.68
N ALA A 187 0.62 -33.60 14.91
CA ALA A 187 0.49 -33.32 13.47
C ALA A 187 0.27 -31.82 13.18
N SER A 188 -0.49 -31.12 14.03
CA SER A 188 -0.78 -29.69 13.88
C SER A 188 0.48 -28.80 13.90
N ARG A 189 1.61 -29.29 14.44
CA ARG A 189 2.90 -28.58 14.43
C ARG A 189 3.45 -28.37 13.02
N GLY A 190 3.17 -29.31 12.10
CA GLY A 190 3.57 -29.22 10.68
C GLY A 190 2.51 -28.62 9.77
N PHE A 191 1.28 -28.41 10.27
CA PHE A 191 0.14 -27.98 9.46
C PHE A 191 0.40 -26.65 8.73
N GLY A 192 1.04 -25.69 9.37
CA GLY A 192 1.35 -24.39 8.73
C GLY A 192 2.28 -24.54 7.52
N LEU A 193 3.29 -25.41 7.59
CA LEU A 193 4.20 -25.68 6.47
C LEU A 193 3.50 -26.49 5.36
N LEU A 194 2.72 -27.50 5.72
CA LEU A 194 1.95 -28.29 4.76
C LEU A 194 0.90 -27.44 4.04
N LEU A 195 0.21 -26.56 4.78
CA LEU A 195 -0.73 -25.61 4.20
C LEU A 195 -0.01 -24.66 3.24
N LEU A 196 1.15 -24.13 3.63
CA LEU A 196 1.96 -23.27 2.78
C LEU A 196 2.37 -23.98 1.47
N VAL A 197 2.95 -25.18 1.56
CA VAL A 197 3.36 -25.98 0.39
C VAL A 197 2.15 -26.32 -0.49
N GLY A 198 1.01 -26.68 0.12
CA GLY A 198 -0.23 -26.95 -0.60
C GLY A 198 -0.78 -25.73 -1.34
N LEU A 199 -0.73 -24.55 -0.72
CA LEU A 199 -1.14 -23.29 -1.36
C LEU A 199 -0.20 -22.88 -2.50
N ILE A 200 1.11 -23.10 -2.37
CA ILE A 200 2.08 -22.88 -3.44
C ILE A 200 1.78 -23.81 -4.62
N ALA A 201 1.62 -25.11 -4.36
CA ALA A 201 1.33 -26.10 -5.39
C ALA A 201 0.01 -25.81 -6.12
N LEU A 202 -1.05 -25.48 -5.37
CA LEU A 202 -2.36 -25.17 -5.95
C LEU A 202 -2.37 -23.80 -6.66
N GLY A 203 -1.60 -22.83 -6.17
CA GLY A 203 -1.33 -21.57 -6.86
C GLY A 203 -0.64 -21.78 -8.21
N TYR A 204 0.35 -22.67 -8.28
CA TYR A 204 1.00 -23.03 -9.55
C TYR A 204 0.02 -23.64 -10.55
N VAL A 205 -0.77 -24.63 -10.12
CA VAL A 205 -1.80 -25.27 -10.96
C VAL A 205 -2.80 -24.25 -11.51
N SER A 206 -3.13 -23.20 -10.74
CA SER A 206 -4.04 -22.14 -11.16
C SER A 206 -3.48 -21.19 -12.22
N VAL A 207 -2.17 -21.24 -12.51
CA VAL A 207 -1.49 -20.41 -13.51
C VAL A 207 -0.93 -21.26 -14.66
N ALA A 208 -0.67 -22.56 -14.46
CA ALA A 208 -0.11 -23.48 -15.46
C ALA A 208 -0.74 -23.42 -16.88
N PRO A 209 -2.07 -23.24 -17.04
CA PRO A 209 -2.68 -23.12 -18.37
C PRO A 209 -2.27 -21.87 -19.15
N LEU A 210 -1.94 -20.78 -18.45
CA LEU A 210 -1.39 -19.56 -19.07
C LEU A 210 0.02 -19.78 -19.64
N VAL A 211 0.69 -20.85 -19.22
CA VAL A 211 2.06 -21.23 -19.61
C VAL A 211 2.04 -22.36 -20.65
N GLY A 212 0.85 -22.78 -21.11
CA GLY A 212 0.69 -23.89 -22.05
C GLY A 212 0.80 -25.29 -21.41
N GLU A 213 0.93 -25.38 -20.09
CA GLU A 213 1.02 -26.65 -19.36
C GLU A 213 -0.36 -27.14 -18.89
N THR A 214 -1.22 -27.48 -19.85
CA THR A 214 -2.60 -27.95 -19.57
C THR A 214 -2.64 -29.38 -19.00
N ALA A 215 -1.59 -30.18 -19.22
CA ALA A 215 -1.48 -31.55 -18.69
C ALA A 215 -1.55 -31.60 -17.16
N LEU A 216 -1.12 -30.54 -16.48
CA LEU A 216 -1.16 -30.43 -15.02
C LEU A 216 -2.56 -30.23 -14.45
N LEU A 217 -3.54 -29.84 -15.27
CA LEU A 217 -4.93 -29.70 -14.84
C LEU A 217 -5.66 -31.03 -14.77
N ALA A 218 -5.23 -32.04 -15.54
CA ALA A 218 -5.95 -33.30 -15.70
C ALA A 218 -6.30 -33.99 -14.36
N PRO A 219 -5.40 -34.05 -13.35
CA PRO A 219 -5.72 -34.63 -12.03
C PRO A 219 -6.73 -33.81 -11.21
N PHE A 220 -6.88 -32.52 -11.51
CA PHE A 220 -7.72 -31.60 -10.74
C PHE A 220 -9.12 -31.42 -11.31
N THR A 221 -9.35 -31.77 -12.58
CA THR A 221 -10.65 -31.61 -13.26
C THR A 221 -11.83 -32.21 -12.47
N THR A 222 -11.66 -33.40 -11.88
CA THR A 222 -12.68 -34.04 -11.04
C THR A 222 -12.96 -33.27 -9.75
N VAL A 223 -11.91 -32.69 -9.14
CA VAL A 223 -12.02 -31.92 -7.89
C VAL A 223 -12.63 -30.55 -8.15
N THR A 224 -12.38 -29.96 -9.32
CA THR A 224 -12.83 -28.62 -9.70
C THR A 224 -14.19 -28.63 -10.41
N ALA A 225 -14.68 -29.80 -10.85
CA ALA A 225 -15.96 -29.93 -11.55
C ALA A 225 -17.15 -29.23 -10.86
N PRO A 226 -17.34 -29.30 -9.53
CA PRO A 226 -18.41 -28.56 -8.86
C PRO A 226 -18.25 -27.04 -9.00
N ALA A 227 -17.02 -26.52 -8.96
CA ALA A 227 -16.76 -25.10 -9.14
C ALA A 227 -17.01 -24.66 -10.59
N THR A 228 -16.60 -25.46 -11.57
CA THR A 228 -16.89 -25.26 -13.00
C THR A 228 -18.40 -25.20 -13.25
N LEU A 229 -19.18 -26.11 -12.67
CA LEU A 229 -20.65 -26.09 -12.74
C LEU A 229 -21.24 -24.85 -12.06
N TYR A 230 -20.69 -24.43 -10.92
CA TYR A 230 -21.14 -23.23 -10.21
C TYR A 230 -20.92 -21.93 -11.01
N LEU A 231 -19.88 -21.87 -11.86
CA LEU A 231 -19.61 -20.70 -12.71
C LEU A 231 -20.74 -20.40 -13.71
N SER A 232 -21.58 -21.38 -14.06
CA SER A 232 -22.77 -21.13 -14.88
C SER A 232 -23.72 -20.09 -14.28
N PHE A 233 -23.74 -19.94 -12.94
CA PHE A 233 -24.52 -18.89 -12.28
C PHE A 233 -23.82 -17.53 -12.26
N VAL A 234 -22.49 -17.48 -12.35
CA VAL A 234 -21.74 -16.23 -12.49
C VAL A 234 -22.00 -15.62 -13.87
N PHE A 235 -22.05 -16.48 -14.90
CA PHE A 235 -22.27 -16.09 -16.29
C PHE A 235 -23.70 -16.37 -16.78
N ALA A 236 -24.67 -16.45 -15.87
CA ALA A 236 -26.06 -16.72 -16.26
C ALA A 236 -26.61 -15.59 -17.15
N GLY A 237 -27.19 -15.95 -18.30
CA GLY A 237 -27.75 -14.98 -19.25
C GLY A 237 -26.68 -14.19 -20.04
N THR A 238 -25.53 -14.80 -20.29
CA THR A 238 -24.41 -14.26 -21.09
C THR A 238 -24.16 -15.17 -22.28
N SER A 239 -23.57 -14.65 -23.36
CA SER A 239 -23.17 -15.49 -24.51
C SER A 239 -21.89 -16.29 -24.27
N PHE A 240 -21.16 -16.03 -23.17
CA PHE A 240 -19.81 -16.56 -22.92
C PHE A 240 -19.77 -17.64 -21.83
N GLY A 241 -20.84 -17.77 -21.04
CA GLY A 241 -20.94 -18.70 -19.93
C GLY A 241 -21.43 -20.09 -20.32
N PRO A 242 -21.06 -21.13 -19.55
CA PRO A 242 -21.69 -22.44 -19.69
C PRO A 242 -23.19 -22.31 -19.38
N ALA A 243 -24.03 -22.94 -20.21
CA ALA A 243 -25.47 -22.96 -19.99
C ALA A 243 -25.81 -23.56 -18.62
N VAL A 244 -26.86 -23.04 -17.98
CA VAL A 244 -27.34 -23.57 -16.69
C VAL A 244 -27.98 -24.94 -16.93
N GLY A 245 -27.19 -25.99 -16.72
CA GLY A 245 -27.64 -27.38 -16.86
C GLY A 245 -28.15 -27.97 -15.54
N VAL A 246 -28.68 -29.20 -15.61
CA VAL A 246 -29.13 -29.97 -14.43
C VAL A 246 -28.03 -30.10 -13.38
N GLY A 247 -26.79 -30.36 -13.80
CA GLY A 247 -25.63 -30.44 -12.90
C GLY A 247 -25.42 -29.14 -12.10
N SER A 248 -25.52 -27.99 -12.76
CA SER A 248 -25.42 -26.68 -12.11
C SER A 248 -26.53 -26.47 -11.08
N LEU A 249 -27.78 -26.81 -11.42
CA LEU A 249 -28.91 -26.71 -10.50
C LEU A 249 -28.73 -27.59 -9.27
N VAL A 250 -28.19 -28.80 -9.42
CA VAL A 250 -27.86 -29.69 -8.30
C VAL A 250 -26.80 -29.05 -7.40
N VAL A 251 -25.72 -28.48 -7.97
CA VAL A 251 -24.67 -27.80 -7.19
C VAL A 251 -25.25 -26.59 -6.43
N MET A 252 -26.15 -25.81 -7.05
CA MET A 252 -26.83 -24.69 -6.39
C MET A 252 -27.74 -25.15 -5.24
N ALA A 253 -28.52 -26.21 -5.46
CA ALA A 253 -29.36 -26.79 -4.43
C ALA A 253 -28.54 -27.31 -3.24
N ILE A 254 -27.40 -27.95 -3.52
CA ILE A 254 -26.43 -28.38 -2.48
C ILE A 254 -25.89 -27.16 -1.74
N ALA A 255 -25.49 -26.10 -2.44
CA ALA A 255 -24.98 -24.87 -1.81
C ALA A 255 -26.03 -24.25 -0.87
N LEU A 256 -27.26 -24.06 -1.33
CA LEU A 256 -28.35 -23.51 -0.52
C LEU A 256 -28.72 -24.40 0.66
N GLY A 257 -28.82 -25.72 0.44
CA GLY A 257 -29.13 -26.71 1.48
C GLY A 257 -28.01 -26.87 2.51
N SER A 258 -26.76 -26.61 2.13
CA SER A 258 -25.61 -26.75 3.03
C SER A 258 -25.61 -25.72 4.17
N ILE A 259 -26.16 -24.52 3.97
CA ILE A 259 -26.18 -23.47 5.01
C ILE A 259 -26.96 -23.93 6.26
N PRO A 260 -28.26 -24.30 6.16
CA PRO A 260 -28.99 -24.78 7.34
C PRO A 260 -28.43 -26.11 7.87
N ALA A 261 -27.95 -27.01 7.01
CA ALA A 261 -27.37 -28.28 7.43
C ALA A 261 -26.08 -28.09 8.26
N LEU A 262 -25.16 -27.24 7.79
CA LEU A 262 -23.92 -26.93 8.49
C LEU A 262 -24.20 -26.16 9.80
N LEU A 263 -25.17 -25.25 9.82
CA LEU A 263 -25.59 -24.58 11.06
C LEU A 263 -26.15 -25.58 12.08
N ALA A 264 -26.96 -26.54 11.63
CA ALA A 264 -27.48 -27.60 12.49
C ALA A 264 -26.35 -28.45 13.11
N VAL A 265 -25.27 -28.70 12.37
CA VAL A 265 -24.05 -29.36 12.86
C VAL A 265 -23.23 -28.46 13.79
N ALA A 266 -23.15 -27.16 13.49
CA ALA A 266 -22.34 -26.21 14.26
C ALA A 266 -22.87 -26.00 15.70
N VAL A 267 -24.19 -26.08 15.90
CA VAL A 267 -24.83 -25.89 17.22
C VAL A 267 -24.33 -26.88 18.29
N PRO A 268 -24.44 -28.21 18.10
CA PRO A 268 -23.95 -29.16 19.10
C PRO A 268 -22.43 -29.12 19.27
N LEU A 269 -21.68 -28.80 18.20
CA LEU A 269 -20.23 -28.65 18.29
C LEU A 269 -19.83 -27.43 19.14
N ALA A 270 -20.50 -26.29 18.95
CA ALA A 270 -20.29 -25.08 19.75
C ALA A 270 -20.54 -25.33 21.24
N GLN A 271 -21.62 -26.04 21.56
CA GLN A 271 -21.95 -26.39 22.94
C GLN A 271 -20.84 -27.26 23.57
N ARG A 272 -20.38 -28.31 22.86
CA ARG A 272 -19.28 -29.15 23.35
C ARG A 272 -17.97 -28.37 23.55
N LEU A 273 -17.73 -27.34 22.72
CA LEU A 273 -16.51 -26.54 22.77
C LEU A 273 -16.51 -25.50 23.88
N TRP A 274 -17.59 -24.73 24.00
CA TRP A 274 -17.65 -23.59 24.92
C TRP A 274 -17.75 -24.03 26.38
N PHE A 275 -18.31 -25.21 26.63
CA PHE A 275 -18.41 -25.79 27.98
C PHE A 275 -17.30 -26.81 28.29
N ALA A 276 -16.25 -26.92 27.48
CA ALA A 276 -15.09 -27.78 27.77
C ALA A 276 -14.13 -27.09 28.77
N ASP A 277 -13.67 -27.80 29.80
CA ASP A 277 -12.79 -27.23 30.85
C ASP A 277 -11.40 -26.79 30.37
N ALA A 278 -10.94 -27.30 29.23
CA ALA A 278 -9.62 -27.04 28.68
C ALA A 278 -9.69 -26.35 27.32
N THR A 279 -8.72 -25.47 27.05
CA THR A 279 -8.53 -24.87 25.72
C THR A 279 -7.45 -25.61 24.94
N PRO A 280 -7.51 -25.67 23.59
CA PRO A 280 -6.48 -26.33 22.78
C PRO A 280 -5.08 -25.80 23.08
N THR A 281 -4.97 -24.49 23.31
CA THR A 281 -3.72 -23.80 23.65
C THR A 281 -3.14 -24.30 24.98
N SER A 282 -3.98 -24.48 26.01
CA SER A 282 -3.52 -25.02 27.31
C SER A 282 -3.05 -26.48 27.22
N LEU A 283 -3.65 -27.30 26.35
CA LEU A 283 -3.27 -28.71 26.20
C LEU A 283 -2.03 -28.88 25.32
N LEU A 284 -1.92 -28.12 24.23
CA LEU A 284 -0.69 -28.02 23.43
C LEU A 284 0.50 -27.56 24.28
N GLN A 285 0.26 -26.68 25.25
CA GLN A 285 1.25 -26.25 26.23
C GLN A 285 1.63 -27.39 27.19
N ARG A 286 0.65 -28.07 27.80
CA ARG A 286 0.88 -29.20 28.73
C ARG A 286 1.71 -30.31 28.08
N ASP A 287 1.45 -30.63 26.81
CA ASP A 287 2.17 -31.68 26.09
C ASP A 287 3.58 -31.25 25.61
N ALA A 288 3.86 -29.94 25.54
CA ALA A 288 5.18 -29.40 25.17
C ALA A 288 6.09 -29.19 26.39
N SER A 289 5.51 -28.97 27.58
CA SER A 289 6.22 -29.01 28.85
C SER A 289 6.49 -30.46 29.23
N THR A 290 7.74 -30.90 29.15
CA THR A 290 8.20 -32.19 29.66
C THR A 290 7.78 -32.35 31.13
N PRO A 291 7.22 -33.51 31.56
CA PRO A 291 7.07 -33.78 32.99
C PRO A 291 8.48 -33.87 33.60
N ALA A 292 8.71 -33.15 34.69
CA ALA A 292 9.98 -33.00 35.42
C ALA A 292 11.01 -31.99 34.85
N ALA A 293 10.63 -30.72 34.74
CA ALA A 293 11.57 -29.68 35.14
C ALA A 293 11.44 -29.53 36.66
N GLN A 294 12.32 -30.19 37.42
CA GLN A 294 12.52 -29.84 38.83
C GLN A 294 12.68 -28.32 38.92
N LEU A 295 11.89 -27.67 39.76
CA LEU A 295 12.10 -26.28 40.14
C LEU A 295 13.60 -26.14 40.44
N PRO A 296 14.35 -25.23 39.77
CA PRO A 296 15.74 -25.02 40.10
C PRO A 296 15.75 -24.64 41.58
N THR A 297 16.36 -25.49 42.39
CA THR A 297 16.74 -25.14 43.75
C THR A 297 17.55 -23.84 43.63
N PRO A 298 17.34 -22.81 44.46
CA PRO A 298 18.12 -21.58 44.39
C PRO A 298 19.55 -21.87 44.90
N SER A 299 20.33 -22.61 44.12
CA SER A 299 21.73 -22.88 44.39
C SER A 299 22.53 -21.69 43.88
N ARG A 300 23.08 -20.96 44.85
CA ARG A 300 24.17 -19.97 44.79
C ARG A 300 24.17 -19.01 43.60
N VAL A 301 24.13 -17.72 43.92
CA VAL A 301 24.51 -16.58 43.06
C VAL A 301 25.94 -16.78 42.55
N GLY A 302 26.11 -17.65 41.57
CA GLY A 302 27.32 -17.81 40.78
C GLY A 302 27.31 -16.75 39.70
N THR A 303 28.49 -16.26 39.35
CA THR A 303 28.79 -15.34 38.26
C THR A 303 28.43 -15.94 36.90
N HIS A 304 27.17 -16.26 36.65
CA HIS A 304 26.67 -16.57 35.33
C HIS A 304 26.78 -15.29 34.52
N ARG A 305 27.57 -15.36 33.44
CA ARG A 305 27.63 -14.33 32.40
C ARG A 305 26.18 -13.96 32.05
N MET A 306 25.74 -12.80 32.53
CA MET A 306 24.41 -12.28 32.26
C MET A 306 24.33 -12.10 30.75
N PHE A 307 23.60 -12.99 30.08
CA PHE A 307 23.25 -12.87 28.68
C PHE A 307 21.94 -12.07 28.60
N PRO A 308 21.85 -11.02 27.77
CA PRO A 308 22.82 -10.61 26.75
C PRO A 308 24.08 -9.93 27.31
N PRO A 309 25.25 -10.06 26.66
CA PRO A 309 26.48 -9.44 27.10
C PRO A 309 26.29 -7.93 27.29
N ARG A 310 26.61 -7.45 28.48
CA ARG A 310 26.57 -6.02 28.85
C ARG A 310 27.79 -5.24 28.37
N THR A 311 28.75 -5.93 27.77
CA THR A 311 29.97 -5.36 27.20
C THR A 311 29.72 -4.98 25.75
N GLY A 312 29.49 -3.69 25.50
CA GLY A 312 29.22 -3.16 24.16
C GLY A 312 28.39 -1.88 24.19
N PRO A 313 28.11 -1.26 23.01
CA PRO A 313 27.23 -0.11 22.95
C PRO A 313 25.81 -0.49 23.38
N LYS A 314 25.20 0.32 24.27
CA LYS A 314 23.86 0.06 24.84
C LYS A 314 22.79 -0.37 23.81
N PRO A 315 22.70 0.23 22.60
CA PRO A 315 21.75 -0.22 21.57
C PRO A 315 21.93 -1.68 21.14
N LEU A 316 23.17 -2.17 21.04
CA LEU A 316 23.44 -3.56 20.65
C LEU A 316 23.02 -4.54 21.74
N SER A 317 23.25 -4.21 23.01
CA SER A 317 22.76 -5.04 24.14
C SER A 317 21.23 -5.10 24.17
N ILE A 318 20.54 -3.99 23.85
CA ILE A 318 19.08 -3.98 23.68
C ILE A 318 18.67 -4.87 22.51
N ALA A 319 19.33 -4.76 21.36
CA ALA A 319 19.04 -5.56 20.17
C ALA A 319 19.17 -7.07 20.44
N LEU A 320 20.26 -7.49 21.10
CA LEU A 320 20.47 -8.88 21.51
C LEU A 320 19.42 -9.31 22.54
N GLY A 321 19.04 -8.43 23.47
CA GLY A 321 17.95 -8.66 24.41
C GLY A 321 16.62 -8.93 23.71
N LEU A 322 16.26 -8.13 22.71
CA LEU A 322 15.06 -8.33 21.89
C LEU A 322 15.08 -9.70 21.20
N TRP A 323 16.20 -10.08 20.57
CA TRP A 323 16.37 -11.40 19.98
C TRP A 323 16.13 -12.54 20.97
N THR A 324 16.69 -12.45 22.18
CA THR A 324 16.47 -13.50 23.20
C THR A 324 15.00 -13.62 23.62
N ARG A 325 14.29 -12.49 23.74
CA ARG A 325 12.87 -12.48 24.08
C ARG A 325 12.02 -13.10 22.96
N TRP A 326 12.32 -12.75 21.71
CA TRP A 326 11.58 -13.22 20.54
C TRP A 326 11.81 -14.70 20.24
N LEU A 327 13.03 -15.20 20.37
CA LEU A 327 13.33 -16.63 20.21
C LEU A 327 12.61 -17.51 21.25
N ARG A 328 12.31 -16.96 22.43
CA ARG A 328 11.51 -17.66 23.46
C ARG A 328 10.01 -17.64 23.17
N ILE A 329 9.52 -16.70 22.36
CA ILE A 329 8.11 -16.51 22.03
C ILE A 329 7.95 -16.37 20.49
N PRO A 330 8.05 -17.49 19.74
CA PRO A 330 8.10 -17.45 18.28
C PRO A 330 6.87 -16.83 17.60
N VAL A 331 5.71 -16.79 18.29
CA VAL A 331 4.49 -16.17 17.74
C VAL A 331 4.67 -14.68 17.42
N ARG A 332 5.69 -14.03 18.00
CA ARG A 332 6.05 -12.63 17.73
C ARG A 332 6.53 -12.43 16.28
N PHE A 333 7.04 -13.46 15.61
CA PHE A 333 7.44 -13.42 14.19
C PHE A 333 6.26 -13.43 13.20
N SER A 334 5.01 -13.28 13.66
CA SER A 334 3.84 -13.16 12.78
C SER A 334 3.94 -12.07 11.69
N PRO A 335 4.68 -10.95 11.85
CA PRO A 335 4.88 -9.98 10.79
C PRO A 335 5.65 -10.49 9.57
N LEU A 336 6.26 -11.68 9.64
CA LEU A 336 6.90 -12.33 8.50
C LEU A 336 5.91 -13.03 7.56
N PHE A 337 4.67 -13.29 8.01
CA PHE A 337 3.67 -13.99 7.21
C PHE A 337 3.44 -13.38 5.82
N PRO A 338 3.38 -12.05 5.62
CA PRO A 338 3.24 -11.46 4.29
C PRO A 338 4.36 -11.82 3.30
N LEU A 339 5.57 -12.15 3.77
CA LEU A 339 6.67 -12.58 2.89
C LEU A 339 6.39 -13.91 2.20
N VAL A 340 5.52 -14.75 2.77
CA VAL A 340 5.05 -15.97 2.11
C VAL A 340 4.47 -15.64 0.74
N ILE A 341 3.62 -14.61 0.67
CA ILE A 341 2.96 -14.21 -0.58
C ILE A 341 4.00 -13.77 -1.60
N VAL A 342 4.99 -12.98 -1.17
CA VAL A 342 6.09 -12.53 -2.04
C VAL A 342 6.92 -13.72 -2.55
N LEU A 343 7.21 -14.69 -1.70
CA LEU A 343 7.94 -15.89 -2.09
C LEU A 343 7.14 -16.76 -3.07
N VAL A 344 5.83 -16.93 -2.84
CA VAL A 344 4.95 -17.64 -3.77
C VAL A 344 4.95 -16.94 -5.14
N MET A 345 4.79 -15.62 -5.14
CA MET A 345 4.79 -14.83 -6.38
C MET A 345 6.13 -14.90 -7.12
N ALA A 346 7.25 -14.88 -6.39
CA ALA A 346 8.58 -15.03 -6.98
C ALA A 346 8.76 -16.41 -7.62
N VAL A 347 8.33 -17.48 -6.94
CA VAL A 347 8.37 -18.85 -7.48
C VAL A 347 7.55 -18.93 -8.78
N VAL A 348 6.32 -18.40 -8.77
CA VAL A 348 5.46 -18.37 -9.97
C VAL A 348 6.13 -17.60 -11.11
N GLY A 349 6.76 -16.45 -10.83
CA GLY A 349 7.44 -15.66 -11.84
C GLY A 349 8.63 -16.38 -12.51
N VAL A 350 9.42 -17.11 -11.72
CA VAL A 350 10.57 -17.87 -12.22
C VAL A 350 10.17 -19.07 -13.08
N LEU A 351 9.06 -19.73 -12.77
CA LEU A 351 8.62 -20.90 -13.52
C LEU A 351 8.38 -20.58 -15.00
N ASN A 352 7.99 -19.34 -15.30
CA ASN A 352 7.81 -18.87 -16.68
C ASN A 352 9.11 -18.47 -17.38
N THR A 353 10.18 -18.24 -16.62
CA THR A 353 11.49 -17.80 -17.13
C THR A 353 12.63 -18.39 -16.28
N PRO A 354 12.92 -19.71 -16.40
CA PRO A 354 13.90 -20.37 -15.53
C PRO A 354 15.30 -19.75 -15.61
N GLU A 355 15.65 -19.17 -16.77
CA GLU A 355 16.91 -18.44 -16.99
C GLU A 355 17.05 -17.20 -16.08
N GLN A 356 15.93 -16.61 -15.64
CA GLN A 356 15.90 -15.47 -14.72
C GLN A 356 15.95 -15.88 -13.24
N LEU A 357 15.98 -17.18 -12.91
CA LEU A 357 16.00 -17.69 -11.53
C LEU A 357 17.04 -16.97 -10.65
N PRO A 358 18.31 -16.80 -11.06
CA PRO A 358 19.30 -16.12 -10.22
C PRO A 358 18.98 -14.64 -10.00
N LEU A 359 18.45 -13.95 -11.02
CA LEU A 359 18.06 -12.54 -10.95
C LEU A 359 16.88 -12.35 -9.99
N VAL A 360 15.87 -13.22 -10.09
CA VAL A 360 14.68 -13.17 -9.22
C VAL A 360 15.08 -13.50 -7.78
N ILE A 361 15.90 -14.52 -7.54
CA ILE A 361 16.43 -14.82 -6.19
C ILE A 361 17.16 -13.60 -5.63
N GLY A 362 18.04 -12.98 -6.42
CA GLY A 362 18.78 -11.78 -6.02
C GLY A 362 17.86 -10.64 -5.60
N GLY A 363 16.87 -10.30 -6.44
CA GLY A 363 15.88 -9.25 -6.14
C GLY A 363 15.00 -9.56 -4.94
N VAL A 364 14.54 -10.81 -4.79
CA VAL A 364 13.73 -11.26 -3.66
C VAL A 364 14.51 -11.18 -2.36
N LEU A 365 15.79 -11.57 -2.34
CA LEU A 365 16.63 -11.47 -1.15
C LEU A 365 16.89 -10.01 -0.74
N VAL A 366 17.07 -9.10 -1.71
CA VAL A 366 17.12 -7.65 -1.42
C VAL A 366 15.83 -7.18 -0.77
N PHE A 367 14.67 -7.54 -1.35
CA PHE A 367 13.37 -7.20 -0.78
C PHE A 367 13.14 -7.79 0.61
N VAL A 368 13.41 -9.09 0.79
CA VAL A 368 13.26 -9.80 2.06
C VAL A 368 14.18 -9.20 3.12
N GLY A 369 15.43 -8.90 2.78
CA GLY A 369 16.38 -8.24 3.67
C GLY A 369 15.88 -6.85 4.12
N ALA A 370 15.39 -6.04 3.18
CA ALA A 370 14.76 -4.76 3.47
C ALA A 370 13.52 -4.92 4.36
N TYR A 371 12.63 -5.86 4.05
CA TYR A 371 11.43 -6.12 4.84
C TYR A 371 11.76 -6.58 6.26
N VAL A 372 12.67 -7.53 6.42
CA VAL A 372 13.09 -8.08 7.72
C VAL A 372 13.76 -7.01 8.58
N SER A 373 14.55 -6.11 7.97
CA SER A 373 15.28 -5.07 8.69
C SER A 373 14.40 -4.13 9.53
N GLY A 374 13.14 -3.94 9.16
CA GLY A 374 12.17 -3.17 9.92
C GLY A 374 10.98 -3.98 10.46
N GLY A 375 10.53 -5.00 9.73
CA GLY A 375 9.24 -5.66 9.95
C GLY A 375 9.15 -6.48 11.23
N ILE A 376 10.28 -6.97 11.74
CA ILE A 376 10.32 -7.80 12.95
C ILE A 376 10.20 -6.90 14.19
N PHE A 377 11.24 -6.11 14.48
CA PHE A 377 11.32 -5.35 15.73
C PHE A 377 10.78 -3.91 15.63
N GLY A 378 10.48 -3.41 14.43
CA GLY A 378 10.06 -2.02 14.25
C GLY A 378 8.55 -1.78 14.35
N LEU A 379 7.71 -2.77 14.09
CA LEU A 379 6.28 -2.54 13.88
C LEU A 379 5.42 -2.45 15.14
N ASN A 380 5.96 -2.83 16.31
CA ASN A 380 5.22 -2.68 17.58
C ASN A 380 6.12 -2.50 18.82
N PRO A 381 7.03 -1.51 18.84
CA PRO A 381 7.95 -1.31 19.96
C PRO A 381 7.23 -1.11 21.31
N PHE A 382 6.12 -0.37 21.32
CA PHE A 382 5.38 -0.10 22.55
C PHE A 382 4.52 -1.26 23.03
N GLY A 383 3.93 -2.03 22.12
CA GLY A 383 3.21 -3.24 22.50
C GLY A 383 4.15 -4.32 23.03
N GLU A 384 5.38 -4.38 22.53
CA GLU A 384 6.41 -5.28 23.07
C GLU A 384 6.82 -4.90 24.50
N ALA A 385 7.00 -3.61 24.78
CA ALA A 385 7.31 -3.14 26.11
C ALA A 385 6.17 -3.42 27.11
N GLY A 386 4.91 -3.36 26.64
CA GLY A 386 3.73 -3.68 27.44
C GLY A 386 3.72 -2.95 28.79
N GLU A 387 3.47 -3.69 29.87
CA GLU A 387 3.51 -3.17 31.25
C GLU A 387 4.92 -2.75 31.70
N MET A 388 5.98 -3.29 31.08
CA MET A 388 7.37 -2.89 31.38
C MET A 388 7.71 -1.51 30.83
N ARG A 389 6.85 -0.89 30.02
CA ARG A 389 7.07 0.45 29.45
C ARG A 389 7.29 1.51 30.54
N THR A 390 6.65 1.37 31.69
CA THR A 390 6.87 2.29 32.83
C THR A 390 8.30 2.17 33.36
N VAL A 391 8.84 0.95 33.43
CA VAL A 391 10.24 0.72 33.83
C VAL A 391 11.22 1.23 32.77
N GLU A 392 10.91 1.06 31.48
CA GLU A 392 11.74 1.60 30.39
C GLU A 392 11.80 3.13 30.42
N PHE A 393 10.66 3.79 30.65
CA PHE A 393 10.57 5.25 30.75
C PHE A 393 11.30 5.82 31.97
N LEU A 394 11.27 5.10 33.10
CA LEU A 394 12.00 5.49 34.32
C LEU A 394 13.50 5.13 34.26
N SER A 395 13.94 4.38 33.26
CA SER A 395 15.34 4.00 33.12
C SER A 395 16.20 5.19 32.69
N SER A 396 17.49 5.19 33.04
CA SER A 396 18.46 6.19 32.56
C SER A 396 18.83 6.05 31.07
N THR A 397 18.11 5.20 30.33
CA THR A 397 18.38 4.93 28.92
C THR A 397 17.64 5.94 28.07
N SER A 398 18.37 6.71 27.25
CA SER A 398 17.73 7.67 26.36
C SER A 398 16.81 7.00 25.34
N SER A 399 15.71 7.66 24.98
CA SER A 399 14.77 7.22 23.93
C SER A 399 15.46 6.92 22.60
N ARG A 400 16.49 7.71 22.25
CA ARG A 400 17.34 7.46 21.08
C ARG A 400 18.04 6.11 21.14
N THR A 401 18.55 5.72 22.31
CA THR A 401 19.19 4.42 22.53
C THR A 401 18.19 3.26 22.39
N LEU A 402 16.97 3.42 22.90
CA LEU A 402 15.89 2.42 22.78
C LEU A 402 15.48 2.22 21.31
N VAL A 403 15.30 3.31 20.56
CA VAL A 403 14.98 3.27 19.12
C VAL A 403 16.11 2.62 18.33
N LEU A 404 17.37 3.01 18.58
CA LEU A 404 18.53 2.38 17.93
C LEU A 404 18.62 0.88 18.24
N GLY A 405 18.22 0.43 19.43
CA GLY A 405 18.16 -0.99 19.76
C GLY A 405 17.20 -1.78 18.87
N HIS A 406 16.01 -1.24 18.60
CA HIS A 406 15.06 -1.86 17.69
C HIS A 406 15.55 -1.86 16.24
N LEU A 407 16.19 -0.75 15.80
CA LEU A 407 16.79 -0.65 14.47
C LEU A 407 17.88 -1.70 14.27
N PHE A 408 18.84 -1.77 15.19
CA PHE A 408 19.93 -2.76 15.11
C PHE A 408 19.42 -4.19 15.17
N ALA A 409 18.39 -4.49 15.97
CA ALA A 409 17.83 -5.84 16.05
C ALA A 409 17.39 -6.37 14.68
N GLY A 410 16.73 -5.53 13.87
CA GLY A 410 16.34 -5.91 12.51
C GLY A 410 17.51 -5.89 11.52
N LEU A 411 18.37 -4.88 11.59
CA LEU A 411 19.52 -4.73 10.69
C LEU A 411 20.52 -5.91 10.77
N LEU A 412 20.65 -6.54 11.94
CA LEU A 412 21.50 -7.72 12.15
C LEU A 412 21.18 -8.89 11.22
N VAL A 413 19.93 -9.04 10.79
CA VAL A 413 19.50 -10.11 9.87
C VAL A 413 19.16 -9.55 8.49
N GLY A 414 18.47 -8.42 8.43
CA GLY A 414 18.04 -7.85 7.16
C GLY A 414 19.20 -7.43 6.25
N THR A 415 20.27 -6.84 6.81
CA THR A 415 21.39 -6.34 6.01
C THR A 415 22.21 -7.45 5.35
N PRO A 416 22.62 -8.52 6.07
CA PRO A 416 23.29 -9.67 5.44
C PRO A 416 22.45 -10.32 4.34
N VAL A 417 21.14 -10.49 4.55
CA VAL A 417 20.23 -11.07 3.55
C VAL A 417 20.14 -10.18 2.30
N SER A 418 20.01 -8.86 2.49
CA SER A 418 19.96 -7.92 1.37
C SER A 418 21.29 -7.84 0.60
N LEU A 419 22.42 -7.91 1.31
CA LEU A 419 23.75 -7.94 0.69
C LEU A 419 23.96 -9.21 -0.11
N LEU A 420 23.53 -10.37 0.40
CA LEU A 420 23.55 -11.62 -0.34
C LEU A 420 22.77 -11.51 -1.66
N GLY A 421 21.57 -10.91 -1.61
CA GLY A 421 20.79 -10.62 -2.82
C GLY A 421 21.53 -9.72 -3.81
N ALA A 422 22.14 -8.63 -3.34
CA ALA A 422 22.91 -7.70 -4.16
C ALA A 422 24.16 -8.37 -4.79
N VAL A 423 24.83 -9.26 -4.05
CA VAL A 423 25.96 -10.05 -4.56
C VAL A 423 25.50 -10.99 -5.66
N ILE A 424 24.37 -11.71 -5.47
CA ILE A 424 23.81 -12.58 -6.51
C ILE A 424 23.49 -11.76 -7.76
N LEU A 425 22.79 -10.63 -7.64
CA LEU A 425 22.52 -9.73 -8.76
C LEU A 425 23.81 -9.32 -9.50
N THR A 426 24.82 -8.91 -8.75
CA THR A 426 26.11 -8.49 -9.31
C THR A 426 26.79 -9.60 -10.10
N VAL A 427 26.88 -10.80 -9.52
CA VAL A 427 27.51 -11.97 -10.16
C VAL A 427 26.74 -12.37 -11.40
N THR A 428 25.41 -12.42 -11.31
CA THR A 428 24.54 -12.87 -12.41
C THR A 428 24.55 -11.92 -13.60
N MET A 429 24.69 -10.62 -13.35
CA MET A 429 24.75 -9.60 -14.40
C MET A 429 26.18 -9.30 -14.87
N GLY A 430 27.20 -9.97 -14.32
CA GLY A 430 28.61 -9.76 -14.71
C GLY A 430 29.13 -8.34 -14.48
N LEU A 431 28.70 -7.68 -13.39
CA LEU A 431 28.95 -6.26 -13.18
C LEU A 431 30.39 -5.97 -12.71
N SER A 432 30.91 -4.80 -13.08
CA SER A 432 32.22 -4.32 -12.63
C SER A 432 32.27 -4.06 -11.12
N ALA A 433 33.45 -4.14 -10.51
CA ALA A 433 33.62 -3.95 -9.06
C ALA A 433 33.08 -2.61 -8.52
N PRO A 434 33.24 -1.45 -9.20
CA PRO A 434 32.64 -0.19 -8.73
C PRO A 434 31.11 -0.21 -8.71
N VAL A 435 30.48 -0.84 -9.70
CA VAL A 435 29.02 -1.00 -9.80
C VAL A 435 28.52 -1.93 -8.71
N ALA A 436 29.21 -3.05 -8.49
CA ALA A 436 28.93 -3.98 -7.41
C ALA A 436 28.91 -3.29 -6.04
N LEU A 437 29.92 -2.45 -5.78
CA LEU A 437 30.03 -1.68 -4.54
C LEU A 437 28.89 -0.67 -4.38
N ALA A 438 28.51 0.02 -5.46
CA ALA A 438 27.41 0.97 -5.45
C ALA A 438 26.05 0.28 -5.20
N LEU A 439 25.79 -0.87 -5.82
CA LEU A 439 24.59 -1.68 -5.57
C LEU A 439 24.56 -2.23 -4.14
N GLY A 440 25.69 -2.73 -3.64
CA GLY A 440 25.83 -3.19 -2.27
C GLY A 440 25.57 -2.06 -1.25
N ALA A 441 26.13 -0.87 -1.50
CA ALA A 441 25.88 0.30 -0.67
C ALA A 441 24.41 0.72 -0.67
N LEU A 442 23.75 0.70 -1.83
CA LEU A 442 22.33 1.03 -1.96
C LEU A 442 21.44 0.01 -1.24
N ALA A 443 21.80 -1.29 -1.28
CA ALA A 443 21.13 -2.34 -0.51
C ALA A 443 21.24 -2.11 1.00
N VAL A 444 22.40 -1.69 1.51
CA VAL A 444 22.57 -1.31 2.94
C VAL A 444 21.75 -0.07 3.29
N VAL A 445 21.76 0.95 2.44
CA VAL A 445 20.95 2.17 2.64
C VAL A 445 19.46 1.83 2.70
N LEU A 446 19.00 0.92 1.84
CA LEU A 446 17.63 0.45 1.81
C LEU A 446 17.22 -0.24 3.12
N THR A 447 18.07 -1.10 3.71
CA THR A 447 17.75 -1.75 5.00
C THR A 447 17.72 -0.73 6.15
N ILE A 448 18.63 0.25 6.17
CA ILE A 448 18.62 1.34 7.17
C ILE A 448 17.33 2.17 7.04
N ALA A 449 16.96 2.54 5.82
CA ALA A 449 15.75 3.31 5.54
C ALA A 449 14.49 2.57 5.99
N SER A 450 14.39 1.30 5.62
CA SER A 450 13.27 0.41 5.97
C SER A 450 13.12 0.25 7.48
N SER A 451 14.23 0.02 8.18
CA SER A 451 14.24 -0.10 9.66
C SER A 451 13.74 1.19 10.33
N GLY A 452 14.23 2.35 9.89
CA GLY A 452 13.81 3.67 10.38
C GLY A 452 12.32 3.93 10.21
N VAL A 453 11.81 3.63 9.01
CA VAL A 453 10.38 3.76 8.68
C VAL A 453 9.52 2.83 9.53
N ALA A 454 9.93 1.57 9.70
CA ALA A 454 9.17 0.59 10.48
C ALA A 454 8.97 1.04 11.93
N VAL A 455 10.06 1.44 12.61
CA VAL A 455 10.01 1.91 14.00
C VAL A 455 9.17 3.18 14.12
N GLY A 456 9.24 4.08 13.12
CA GLY A 456 8.35 5.24 13.00
C GLY A 456 6.88 4.84 12.93
N ILE A 457 6.51 3.98 11.99
CA ILE A 457 5.13 3.49 11.80
C ILE A 457 4.62 2.78 13.07
N GLY A 458 5.41 1.87 13.63
CA GLY A 458 5.06 1.10 14.82
C GLY A 458 4.87 1.98 16.06
N SER A 459 5.61 3.08 16.16
CA SER A 459 5.44 4.07 17.23
C SER A 459 4.16 4.91 17.09
N VAL A 460 3.70 5.16 15.85
CA VAL A 460 2.49 5.96 15.57
C VAL A 460 1.21 5.13 15.64
N LEU A 461 1.29 3.86 15.25
CA LEU A 461 0.18 2.89 15.21
C LEU A 461 0.42 1.69 16.14
N PRO A 462 0.73 1.91 17.43
CA PRO A 462 1.04 0.80 18.34
C PRO A 462 -0.19 -0.07 18.60
N SER A 463 0.06 -1.36 18.79
CA SER A 463 -0.93 -2.31 19.30
C SER A 463 -0.59 -2.61 20.75
N ARG A 464 -1.42 -2.14 21.70
CA ARG A 464 -1.20 -2.32 23.15
C ARG A 464 -1.99 -3.48 23.74
N ASP A 465 -3.12 -3.83 23.13
CA ASP A 465 -3.94 -4.94 23.58
C ASP A 465 -3.27 -6.25 23.15
N ALA A 466 -3.14 -7.20 24.07
CA ALA A 466 -2.68 -8.53 23.73
C ALA A 466 -3.78 -9.28 22.98
N HIS A 467 -3.57 -9.50 21.67
CA HIS A 467 -4.53 -10.22 20.82
C HIS A 467 -4.31 -11.73 20.80
N ARG A 468 -3.21 -12.23 21.40
CA ARG A 468 -2.86 -13.65 21.39
C ARG A 468 -2.26 -14.07 22.72
N THR A 469 -2.70 -15.21 23.24
CA THR A 469 -2.07 -15.87 24.39
C THR A 469 -1.15 -16.98 23.89
N TYR A 470 0.16 -16.88 24.17
CA TYR A 470 1.14 -17.93 23.87
C TYR A 470 1.82 -18.39 25.16
N ARG A 471 1.65 -19.67 25.52
CA ARG A 471 2.15 -20.25 26.79
C ARG A 471 1.67 -19.51 28.05
N GLY A 472 0.43 -19.01 28.05
CA GLY A 472 -0.10 -18.20 29.16
C GLY A 472 0.40 -16.75 29.18
N TYR A 473 1.29 -16.35 28.27
CA TYR A 473 1.71 -14.96 28.09
C TYR A 473 0.84 -14.26 27.07
N GLU A 474 0.34 -13.10 27.47
CA GLU A 474 -0.28 -12.13 26.59
C GLU A 474 0.77 -11.50 25.66
N VAL A 475 0.60 -11.67 24.34
CA VAL A 475 1.53 -11.17 23.32
C VAL A 475 0.83 -10.14 22.45
N ALA A 476 1.33 -8.92 22.46
CA ALA A 476 0.90 -7.86 21.56
C ALA A 476 1.61 -8.00 20.20
N THR A 477 0.91 -8.51 19.19
CA THR A 477 1.39 -8.49 17.80
C THR A 477 1.18 -7.11 17.17
N PRO A 478 1.97 -6.72 16.15
CA PRO A 478 1.75 -5.45 15.45
C PRO A 478 0.33 -5.30 14.92
N SER A 479 -0.13 -4.04 14.87
CA SER A 479 -1.45 -3.76 14.33
C SER A 479 -1.50 -4.08 12.83
N GLN A 480 -2.63 -4.59 12.34
CA GLN A 480 -2.80 -4.86 10.90
C GLN A 480 -2.55 -3.61 10.05
N TRP A 481 -2.95 -2.42 10.55
CA TRP A 481 -2.67 -1.15 9.89
C TRP A 481 -1.18 -0.80 9.84
N ALA A 482 -0.42 -1.05 10.91
CA ALA A 482 1.03 -0.85 10.89
C ALA A 482 1.71 -1.77 9.87
N LEU A 483 1.29 -3.04 9.82
CA LEU A 483 1.81 -4.02 8.88
C LEU A 483 1.48 -3.66 7.43
N ILE A 484 0.23 -3.29 7.13
CA ILE A 484 -0.19 -2.81 5.81
C ILE A 484 0.63 -1.58 5.41
N THR A 485 0.66 -0.55 6.26
CA THR A 485 1.39 0.71 5.98
C THR A 485 2.87 0.45 5.73
N TYR A 486 3.49 -0.43 6.52
CA TYR A 486 4.89 -0.78 6.34
C TYR A 486 5.15 -1.55 5.05
N MET A 487 4.27 -2.48 4.66
CA MET A 487 4.43 -3.23 3.41
C MET A 487 4.43 -2.30 2.18
N PHE A 488 3.59 -1.27 2.19
CA PHE A 488 3.64 -0.24 1.16
C PHE A 488 4.91 0.59 1.24
N ALA A 489 5.28 1.03 2.44
CA ALA A 489 6.44 1.87 2.60
C ALA A 489 7.72 1.15 2.12
N VAL A 490 7.93 -0.11 2.50
CA VAL A 490 9.09 -0.89 2.04
C VAL A 490 9.04 -1.15 0.53
N LEU A 491 7.86 -1.39 -0.06
CA LEU A 491 7.73 -1.48 -1.52
C LEU A 491 8.14 -0.17 -2.21
N SER A 492 7.69 0.98 -1.70
CA SER A 492 8.10 2.29 -2.24
C SER A 492 9.60 2.55 -2.06
N LEU A 493 10.18 2.18 -0.92
CA LEU A 493 11.63 2.28 -0.70
C LEU A 493 12.41 1.39 -1.67
N VAL A 494 11.93 0.16 -1.92
CA VAL A 494 12.53 -0.75 -2.90
C VAL A 494 12.43 -0.18 -4.31
N ILE A 495 11.33 0.46 -4.70
CA ILE A 495 11.20 1.12 -6.00
C ILE A 495 12.21 2.27 -6.14
N ILE A 496 12.35 3.11 -5.11
CA ILE A 496 13.34 4.20 -5.10
C ILE A 496 14.77 3.63 -5.20
N ALA A 497 15.07 2.56 -4.47
CA ALA A 497 16.35 1.87 -4.54
C ALA A 497 16.58 1.23 -5.91
N ALA A 498 15.57 0.61 -6.52
CA ALA A 498 15.64 0.02 -7.85
C ALA A 498 15.89 1.09 -8.92
N ALA A 499 15.23 2.25 -8.82
CA ALA A 499 15.49 3.40 -9.69
C ALA A 499 16.94 3.90 -9.52
N GLY A 500 17.43 4.02 -8.28
CA GLY A 500 18.83 4.33 -8.00
C GLY A 500 19.80 3.31 -8.60
N ALA A 501 19.51 2.02 -8.44
CA ALA A 501 20.29 0.91 -8.98
C ALA A 501 20.34 0.93 -10.51
N LEU A 502 19.19 1.18 -11.16
CA LEU A 502 19.11 1.33 -12.61
C LEU A 502 20.03 2.47 -13.09
N LEU A 503 20.04 3.61 -12.39
CA LEU A 503 20.94 4.71 -12.72
C LEU A 503 22.41 4.31 -12.58
N VAL A 504 22.78 3.55 -11.55
CA VAL A 504 24.15 2.99 -11.42
C VAL A 504 24.49 2.08 -12.60
N LEU A 505 23.57 1.20 -13.01
CA LEU A 505 23.77 0.30 -14.15
C LEU A 505 23.95 1.07 -15.45
N LEU A 506 23.13 2.11 -15.68
CA LEU A 506 23.23 2.99 -16.85
C LEU A 506 24.56 3.76 -16.90
N TYR A 507 25.15 4.12 -15.76
CA TYR A 507 26.48 4.73 -15.73
C TYR A 507 27.57 3.80 -16.29
N SER A 508 27.44 2.49 -16.07
CA SER A 508 28.46 1.49 -16.44
C SER A 508 28.41 1.03 -17.89
N ASP A 509 27.39 1.45 -18.64
CA ASP A 509 27.27 1.15 -20.06
C ASP A 509 28.32 1.96 -20.87
N PRO A 510 29.19 1.30 -21.65
CA PRO A 510 30.24 1.97 -22.43
C PRO A 510 29.74 3.10 -23.34
N GLY A 511 28.48 3.04 -23.82
CA GLY A 511 27.90 4.06 -24.69
C GLY A 511 27.35 5.30 -24.00
N VAL A 512 27.25 5.30 -22.65
CA VAL A 512 26.37 6.23 -21.90
C VAL A 512 27.03 6.78 -20.62
N GLN A 513 28.37 6.64 -20.46
CA GLN A 513 29.10 7.06 -19.26
C GLN A 513 28.91 8.55 -18.92
N SER A 514 27.91 8.85 -18.08
CA SER A 514 27.57 10.19 -17.63
C SER A 514 27.63 10.25 -16.11
N ARG A 515 28.49 11.13 -15.57
CA ARG A 515 28.63 11.35 -14.12
C ARG A 515 27.31 11.74 -13.44
N LEU A 516 26.33 12.23 -14.21
CA LEU A 516 24.98 12.54 -13.72
C LEU A 516 24.25 11.32 -13.15
N PHE A 517 24.50 10.12 -13.68
CA PHE A 517 23.85 8.90 -13.22
C PHE A 517 24.32 8.46 -11.83
N ILE A 518 25.62 8.59 -11.52
CA ILE A 518 26.14 8.39 -10.16
C ILE A 518 25.53 9.40 -9.20
N VAL A 519 25.46 10.68 -9.61
CA VAL A 519 24.86 11.74 -8.79
C VAL A 519 23.38 11.43 -8.51
N ALA A 520 22.62 11.01 -9.52
CA ALA A 520 21.21 10.67 -9.38
C ALA A 520 20.99 9.40 -8.51
N ALA A 521 21.86 8.40 -8.61
CA ALA A 521 21.86 7.25 -7.69
C ALA A 521 22.19 7.68 -6.24
N GLY A 522 23.13 8.60 -6.07
CA GLY A 522 23.43 9.23 -4.78
C GLY A 522 22.23 9.99 -4.19
N VAL A 523 21.46 10.69 -5.03
CA VAL A 523 20.20 11.33 -4.64
C VAL A 523 19.19 10.29 -4.13
N ALA A 524 19.04 9.16 -4.82
CA ALA A 524 18.17 8.08 -4.34
C ALA A 524 18.59 7.58 -2.95
N ALA A 525 19.88 7.38 -2.71
CA ALA A 525 20.40 7.01 -1.40
C ALA A 525 20.10 8.07 -0.32
N VAL A 526 20.28 9.37 -0.62
CA VAL A 526 19.96 10.47 0.29
C VAL A 526 18.46 10.53 0.59
N VAL A 527 17.60 10.33 -0.40
CA VAL A 527 16.13 10.28 -0.22
C VAL A 527 15.76 9.14 0.72
N LEU A 528 16.29 7.93 0.50
CA LEU A 528 16.06 6.77 1.36
C LEU A 528 16.49 7.04 2.81
N LEU A 529 17.71 7.56 3.01
CA LEU A 529 18.21 7.90 4.34
C LEU A 529 17.37 8.99 5.02
N THR A 530 16.90 9.98 4.27
CA THR A 530 16.06 11.06 4.81
C THR A 530 14.71 10.52 5.28
N ILE A 531 14.09 9.64 4.51
CA ILE A 531 12.83 8.98 4.87
C ILE A 531 13.02 8.11 6.12
N GLY A 532 14.08 7.28 6.14
CA GLY A 532 14.43 6.45 7.30
C GLY A 532 14.71 7.26 8.57
N TYR A 533 15.50 8.33 8.44
CA TYR A 533 15.80 9.25 9.54
C TYR A 533 14.54 9.92 10.08
N GLY A 534 13.63 10.35 9.18
CA GLY A 534 12.32 10.88 9.56
C GLY A 534 11.52 9.89 10.41
N GLY A 535 11.46 8.63 10.00
CA GLY A 535 10.82 7.56 10.76
C GLY A 535 11.44 7.35 12.15
N ALA A 536 12.77 7.25 12.23
CA ALA A 536 13.49 7.12 13.49
C ALA A 536 13.27 8.33 14.42
N ARG A 537 13.26 9.55 13.88
CA ARG A 537 13.04 10.79 14.63
C ARG A 537 11.62 10.88 15.20
N ILE A 538 10.62 10.47 14.41
CA ILE A 538 9.23 10.37 14.88
C ILE A 538 9.16 9.40 16.06
N ALA A 539 9.83 8.24 15.94
CA ALA A 539 9.84 7.27 17.01
C ALA A 539 10.53 7.79 18.27
N THR A 540 11.68 8.46 18.16
CA THR A 540 12.37 9.01 19.34
C THR A 540 11.47 9.97 20.13
N GLY A 541 10.76 10.88 19.43
CA GLY A 541 9.83 11.78 20.09
C GLY A 541 8.64 11.07 20.75
N ARG A 542 8.23 9.91 20.23
CA ARG A 542 7.18 9.07 20.83
C ARG A 542 7.64 8.28 22.05
N PHE A 543 8.91 7.86 22.08
CA PHE A 543 9.49 7.21 23.25
C PHE A 543 9.67 8.19 24.41
N ASP A 544 9.85 9.48 24.12
CA ASP A 544 9.87 10.55 25.13
C ASP A 544 8.49 10.88 25.71
N GLU A 545 7.39 10.47 25.08
CA GLU A 545 6.04 10.70 25.59
C GLU A 545 5.74 9.78 26.80
N PRO A 546 5.19 10.31 27.91
CA PRO A 546 4.87 9.52 29.09
C PRO A 546 3.86 8.41 28.77
N PRO A 547 3.97 7.24 29.44
CA PRO A 547 3.12 6.09 29.12
C PRO A 547 1.64 6.27 29.50
N TYR A 548 1.32 7.21 30.39
CA TYR A 548 -0.04 7.53 30.82
C TYR A 548 -0.53 8.81 30.16
N VAL A 549 -1.71 8.76 29.54
CA VAL A 549 -2.38 9.95 29.03
C VAL A 549 -2.88 10.75 30.23
N GLN A 550 -2.37 11.96 30.43
CA GLN A 550 -3.03 12.94 31.31
C GLN A 550 -4.38 13.27 30.70
N LEU A 551 -5.45 12.71 31.26
CA LEU A 551 -6.85 12.96 30.88
C LEU A 551 -7.29 14.44 31.05
N GLY A 552 -6.40 15.35 31.46
CA GLY A 552 -6.71 16.75 31.73
C GLY A 552 -6.46 17.74 30.58
N ASP A 553 -5.65 17.41 29.56
CA ASP A 553 -5.14 18.44 28.62
C ASP A 553 -5.90 18.49 27.27
N GLU A 554 -6.77 17.51 26.97
CA GLU A 554 -7.63 17.57 25.77
C GLU A 554 -8.82 18.52 25.94
N SER A 555 -9.31 18.75 27.17
CA SER A 555 -10.38 19.71 27.43
C SER A 555 -9.90 21.16 27.47
N GLU A 556 -8.70 21.44 28.01
CA GLU A 556 -8.19 22.81 28.09
C GLU A 556 -7.72 23.37 26.74
N ARG A 557 -7.09 22.55 25.88
CA ARG A 557 -6.72 22.99 24.52
C ARG A 557 -7.93 23.21 23.61
N SER A 558 -9.05 22.56 23.89
CA SER A 558 -10.32 22.77 23.18
C SER A 558 -11.05 24.05 23.62
N LEU A 559 -10.78 24.55 24.83
CA LEU A 559 -11.48 25.69 25.40
C LEU A 559 -10.68 27.01 25.29
N LEU A 560 -9.35 26.93 25.25
CA LEU A 560 -8.48 28.11 25.08
C LEU A 560 -8.29 28.56 23.62
N GLY A 561 -8.84 27.84 22.65
CA GLY A 561 -8.75 28.15 21.21
C GLY A 561 -9.90 29.01 20.65
N ARG A 562 -10.78 29.56 21.50
CA ARG A 562 -11.96 30.30 21.06
C ARG A 562 -12.09 31.63 21.80
N THR A 563 -11.14 32.51 21.59
CA THR A 563 -11.38 33.95 21.77
C THR A 563 -12.24 34.43 20.59
N PRO A 564 -13.43 35.02 20.81
CA PRO A 564 -14.16 35.69 19.75
C PRO A 564 -13.37 36.94 19.36
N SER A 565 -12.90 37.01 18.12
CA SER A 565 -12.35 38.25 17.58
C SER A 565 -13.49 39.25 17.43
N ASP A 566 -13.46 40.29 18.24
CA ASP A 566 -14.32 41.45 18.11
C ASP A 566 -14.27 42.01 16.70
N GLY A 567 -15.45 42.42 16.22
CA GLY A 567 -15.63 43.10 14.95
C GLY A 567 -14.91 44.45 14.93
N GLY A 568 -14.15 44.67 13.86
CA GLY A 568 -13.56 45.94 13.48
C GLY A 568 -13.51 46.03 11.96
N ASN A 569 -13.98 47.16 11.43
CA ASN A 569 -14.37 47.39 10.05
C ASN A 569 -13.24 47.36 9.00
N SER A 570 -13.68 46.98 7.78
CA SER A 570 -13.34 47.54 6.46
C SER A 570 -11.88 47.65 5.98
N SER A 571 -11.67 46.98 4.83
CA SER A 571 -10.82 47.38 3.70
C SER A 571 -9.31 47.46 3.90
N GLU A 572 -8.68 46.35 4.30
CA GLU A 572 -7.30 46.07 3.91
C GLU A 572 -7.19 44.69 3.27
N THR A 573 -6.71 44.67 2.04
CA THR A 573 -6.46 43.47 1.25
C THR A 573 -5.34 42.71 1.94
N THR A 574 -5.70 41.65 2.66
CA THR A 574 -4.81 40.85 3.51
C THR A 574 -3.60 40.37 2.72
N THR A 575 -2.44 40.97 2.96
CA THR A 575 -1.11 40.47 2.58
C THR A 575 -0.84 39.17 3.34
N ARG A 576 -1.40 38.06 2.86
CA ARG A 576 -1.03 36.71 3.31
C ARG A 576 0.25 36.31 2.56
N ASN A 577 1.30 35.97 3.31
CA ASN A 577 2.56 35.34 2.88
C ASN A 577 3.76 36.26 2.57
N THR A 578 4.25 37.02 3.54
CA THR A 578 5.68 37.39 3.54
C THR A 578 6.49 36.19 4.06
N LEU A 579 7.21 35.51 3.17
CA LEU A 579 8.08 34.39 3.54
C LEU A 579 9.32 34.90 4.28
N THR A 580 9.72 34.22 5.36
CA THR A 580 10.96 34.57 6.06
C THR A 580 12.19 34.34 5.17
N ARG A 581 13.30 35.08 5.36
CA ARG A 581 14.55 34.87 4.59
C ARG A 581 15.01 33.40 4.52
N PRO A 582 15.00 32.61 5.62
CA PRO A 582 15.33 31.19 5.55
C PRO A 582 14.38 30.39 4.65
N GLN A 583 13.08 30.72 4.64
CA GLN A 583 12.09 30.09 3.77
C GLN A 583 12.34 30.45 2.31
N GLN A 584 12.69 31.70 2.01
CA GLN A 584 13.05 32.15 0.67
C GLN A 584 14.27 31.38 0.13
N VAL A 585 15.34 31.25 0.92
CA VAL A 585 16.55 30.50 0.51
C VAL A 585 16.25 29.02 0.28
N ARG A 586 15.48 28.39 1.18
CA ARG A 586 15.09 26.97 1.03
C ARG A 586 14.19 26.76 -0.19
N GLY A 587 13.22 27.65 -0.41
CA GLY A 587 12.34 27.61 -1.58
C GLY A 587 13.09 27.81 -2.90
N LEU A 588 14.03 28.76 -2.98
CA LEU A 588 14.92 28.94 -4.14
C LEU A 588 15.79 27.72 -4.39
N THR A 589 16.28 27.08 -3.32
CA THR A 589 17.05 25.82 -3.41
C THR A 589 16.19 24.70 -4.00
N LEU A 590 14.95 24.55 -3.54
CA LEU A 590 14.00 23.57 -4.10
C LEU A 590 13.66 23.87 -5.55
N LEU A 591 13.48 25.13 -5.92
CA LEU A 591 13.26 25.55 -7.31
C LEU A 591 14.44 25.18 -8.21
N GLY A 592 15.67 25.44 -7.78
CA GLY A 592 16.87 25.04 -8.52
C GLY A 592 17.00 23.51 -8.67
N ALA A 593 16.78 22.77 -7.58
CA ALA A 593 16.77 21.31 -7.61
C ALA A 593 15.68 20.75 -8.55
N PHE A 594 14.51 21.38 -8.56
CA PHE A 594 13.39 21.01 -9.44
C PHE A 594 13.76 21.15 -10.90
N VAL A 595 14.32 22.30 -11.32
CA VAL A 595 14.71 22.54 -12.71
C VAL A 595 15.70 21.47 -13.20
N VAL A 596 16.72 21.15 -12.38
CA VAL A 596 17.73 20.14 -12.72
C VAL A 596 17.12 18.74 -12.81
N LEU A 597 16.37 18.31 -11.79
CA LEU A 597 15.80 16.97 -11.76
C LEU A 597 14.74 16.78 -12.85
N ARG A 598 13.98 17.82 -13.17
CA ARG A 598 12.98 17.78 -14.24
C ARG A 598 13.62 17.73 -15.62
N ALA A 599 14.73 18.45 -15.84
CA ALA A 599 15.50 18.31 -17.08
C ALA A 599 16.07 16.90 -17.26
N ILE A 600 16.54 16.27 -16.17
CA ILE A 600 16.99 14.86 -16.20
C ILE A 600 15.81 13.95 -16.54
N ALA A 601 14.67 14.10 -15.86
CA ALA A 601 13.47 13.30 -16.12
C ALA A 601 13.00 13.43 -17.58
N ALA A 602 12.96 14.64 -18.14
CA ALA A 602 12.57 14.88 -19.52
C ALA A 602 13.52 14.21 -20.54
N ARG A 603 14.83 14.25 -20.30
CA ARG A 603 15.81 13.55 -21.16
C ARG A 603 15.67 12.04 -21.09
N THR A 604 15.47 11.49 -19.89
CA THR A 604 15.18 10.07 -19.70
C THR A 604 13.90 9.67 -20.42
N TRP A 605 12.85 10.48 -20.33
CA TRP A 605 11.59 10.26 -21.04
C TRP A 605 11.82 10.14 -22.56
N ASN A 606 12.41 11.16 -23.17
CA ASN A 606 12.63 11.20 -24.62
C ASN A 606 13.51 10.06 -25.13
N ARG A 607 14.45 9.57 -24.30
CA ARG A 607 15.41 8.54 -24.70
C ARG A 607 14.85 7.13 -24.63
N TYR A 608 14.06 6.83 -23.60
CA TYR A 608 13.61 5.47 -23.30
C TYR A 608 12.13 5.24 -23.64
N PHE A 609 11.34 6.31 -23.73
CA PHE A 609 9.92 6.24 -24.02
C PHE A 609 9.56 7.18 -25.18
N PRO A 610 10.18 7.01 -26.37
CA PRO A 610 9.95 7.89 -27.52
C PRO A 610 8.50 7.82 -28.04
N GLU A 611 7.79 6.72 -27.78
CA GLU A 611 6.39 6.52 -28.15
C GLU A 611 5.40 7.24 -27.21
N GLY A 612 5.88 7.92 -26.16
CA GLY A 612 5.04 8.69 -25.25
C GLY A 612 4.43 7.84 -24.14
N TYR A 613 3.14 8.04 -23.86
CA TYR A 613 2.45 7.35 -22.76
C TYR A 613 2.29 5.85 -23.04
N SER A 614 2.75 5.02 -22.11
CA SER A 614 2.70 3.56 -22.23
C SER A 614 2.09 2.90 -20.98
N THR A 615 1.51 1.71 -21.14
CA THR A 615 1.12 0.84 -20.02
C THR A 615 2.23 -0.11 -19.60
N ASP A 616 3.39 -0.05 -20.26
CA ASP A 616 4.56 -0.83 -19.88
C ASP A 616 4.88 -0.61 -18.39
N PRO A 617 5.00 -1.69 -17.58
CA PRO A 617 5.39 -1.60 -16.18
C PRO A 617 6.65 -0.74 -15.94
N VAL A 618 7.60 -0.73 -16.88
CA VAL A 618 8.81 0.10 -16.77
C VAL A 618 8.47 1.59 -16.88
N PHE A 619 7.63 1.96 -17.83
CA PHE A 619 7.12 3.32 -17.99
C PHE A 619 6.28 3.77 -16.78
N LEU A 620 5.37 2.92 -16.31
CA LEU A 620 4.55 3.23 -15.14
C LEU A 620 5.39 3.38 -13.87
N GLY A 621 6.43 2.56 -13.71
CA GLY A 621 7.41 2.68 -12.63
C GLY A 621 8.21 3.99 -12.72
N PHE A 622 8.60 4.39 -13.93
CA PHE A 622 9.26 5.68 -14.18
C PHE A 622 8.35 6.87 -13.85
N LEU A 623 7.11 6.86 -14.32
CA LEU A 623 6.11 7.90 -14.04
C LEU A 623 5.79 8.00 -12.55
N ALA A 624 5.64 6.86 -11.86
CA ALA A 624 5.47 6.81 -10.41
C ALA A 624 6.71 7.34 -9.68
N GLY A 625 7.92 7.05 -10.18
CA GLY A 625 9.17 7.60 -9.67
C GLY A 625 9.22 9.13 -9.77
N ILE A 626 8.86 9.70 -10.92
CA ILE A 626 8.75 11.15 -11.11
C ILE A 626 7.76 11.75 -10.10
N PHE A 627 6.56 11.17 -9.99
CA PHE A 627 5.54 11.64 -9.05
C PHE A 627 6.03 11.61 -7.59
N LEU A 628 6.63 10.49 -7.15
CA LEU A 628 7.10 10.34 -5.77
C LEU A 628 8.28 11.26 -5.44
N VAL A 629 9.26 11.37 -6.35
CA VAL A 629 10.46 12.18 -6.11
C VAL A 629 10.15 13.66 -6.23
N LEU A 630 9.48 14.09 -7.31
CA LEU A 630 9.24 15.51 -7.59
C LEU A 630 7.97 16.03 -6.91
N SER A 631 6.80 15.40 -7.12
CA SER A 631 5.56 15.92 -6.52
C SER A 631 5.52 15.72 -5.02
N VAL A 632 5.74 14.50 -4.53
CA VAL A 632 5.61 14.19 -3.10
C VAL A 632 6.85 14.62 -2.32
N GLY A 633 8.04 14.22 -2.75
CA GLY A 633 9.30 14.49 -2.07
C GLY A 633 9.70 15.96 -2.12
N LEU A 634 10.01 16.44 -3.33
CA LEU A 634 10.59 17.77 -3.53
C LEU A 634 9.57 18.90 -3.30
N VAL A 635 8.37 18.80 -3.88
CA VAL A 635 7.37 19.87 -3.80
C VAL A 635 6.56 19.77 -2.52
N TYR A 636 5.77 18.71 -2.30
CA TYR A 636 4.88 18.64 -1.14
C TYR A 636 5.64 18.59 0.18
N LEU A 637 6.51 17.60 0.39
CA LEU A 637 7.27 17.47 1.65
C LEU A 637 8.34 18.55 1.78
N GLY A 638 9.02 18.93 0.68
CA GLY A 638 9.98 20.04 0.70
C GLY A 638 9.35 21.34 1.19
N PHE A 639 8.20 21.75 0.64
CA PHE A 639 7.54 22.98 1.08
C PHE A 639 6.88 22.84 2.46
N THR A 640 6.19 21.74 2.75
CA THR A 640 5.48 21.61 4.04
C THR A 640 6.40 21.34 5.23
N ARG A 641 7.49 20.59 5.05
CA ARG A 641 8.37 20.16 6.15
C ARG A 641 9.69 20.92 6.21
N TRP A 642 10.29 21.25 5.07
CA TRP A 642 11.61 21.90 5.05
C TRP A 642 11.49 23.43 4.96
N VAL A 643 10.66 23.94 4.05
CA VAL A 643 10.32 25.37 4.03
C VAL A 643 9.37 25.69 5.19
N GLY A 644 8.44 24.80 5.51
CA GLY A 644 7.50 25.00 6.63
C GLY A 644 6.34 25.93 6.27
N VAL A 645 5.79 25.79 5.06
CA VAL A 645 4.59 26.51 4.61
C VAL A 645 3.36 25.61 4.64
N ASP A 646 2.19 26.20 4.90
CA ASP A 646 0.92 25.49 4.77
C ASP A 646 0.48 25.44 3.30
N LEU A 647 0.99 24.44 2.58
CA LEU A 647 0.73 24.28 1.16
C LEU A 647 -0.76 24.08 0.84
N VAL A 648 -1.55 23.54 1.77
CA VAL A 648 -3.00 23.34 1.54
C VAL A 648 -3.70 24.68 1.43
N SER A 649 -3.31 25.65 2.26
CA SER A 649 -3.85 27.01 2.22
C SER A 649 -3.53 27.77 0.92
N TRP A 650 -2.45 27.40 0.22
CA TRP A 650 -2.09 27.99 -1.08
C TRP A 650 -3.00 27.45 -2.19
N TRP A 651 -3.34 26.17 -2.12
CA TRP A 651 -4.11 25.50 -3.17
C TRP A 651 -5.61 25.73 -3.05
N VAL A 652 -6.20 25.58 -1.86
CA VAL A 652 -7.66 25.56 -1.72
C VAL A 652 -8.13 26.46 -0.58
N ASP A 653 -9.02 27.39 -0.92
CA ASP A 653 -9.86 28.10 0.04
C ASP A 653 -11.30 27.54 -0.06
N ARG A 654 -11.79 26.95 1.05
CA ARG A 654 -13.10 26.29 1.10
C ARG A 654 -14.24 27.25 0.81
N ASP A 655 -14.10 28.51 1.19
CA ASP A 655 -15.15 29.52 1.05
C ASP A 655 -15.26 30.05 -0.38
N ARG A 656 -14.20 29.87 -1.20
CA ARG A 656 -14.10 30.37 -2.58
C ARG A 656 -14.10 29.29 -3.64
N LEU A 657 -14.22 28.02 -3.24
CA LEU A 657 -14.08 26.84 -4.10
C LEU A 657 -14.93 26.91 -5.38
N ARG A 658 -16.20 27.30 -5.27
CA ARG A 658 -17.10 27.40 -6.45
C ARG A 658 -16.60 28.42 -7.46
N GLY A 659 -16.14 29.58 -6.97
CA GLY A 659 -15.55 30.59 -7.84
C GLY A 659 -14.25 30.10 -8.47
N ASP A 660 -13.41 29.40 -7.71
CA ASP A 660 -12.13 28.91 -8.21
C ASP A 660 -12.29 27.84 -9.30
N LEU A 661 -13.31 27.00 -9.21
CA LEU A 661 -13.67 26.05 -10.29
C LEU A 661 -14.12 26.76 -11.57
N LEU A 662 -14.97 27.79 -11.46
CA LEU A 662 -15.42 28.58 -12.62
C LEU A 662 -14.27 29.35 -13.27
N TRP A 663 -13.41 29.96 -12.46
CA TRP A 663 -12.21 30.65 -12.94
C TRP A 663 -11.18 29.70 -13.52
N GLY A 664 -11.09 28.46 -13.02
CA GLY A 664 -10.31 27.40 -13.64
C GLY A 664 -10.82 27.06 -15.05
N ALA A 665 -12.14 26.88 -15.22
CA ALA A 665 -12.75 26.64 -16.53
C ALA A 665 -12.55 27.80 -17.52
N LEU A 666 -12.71 29.05 -17.07
CA LEU A 666 -12.38 30.24 -17.86
C LEU A 666 -10.89 30.32 -18.18
N GLY A 667 -10.03 29.89 -17.25
CA GLY A 667 -8.60 29.80 -17.45
C GLY A 667 -8.21 28.82 -18.54
N ILE A 668 -8.89 27.66 -18.64
CA ILE A 668 -8.71 26.71 -19.76
C ILE A 668 -8.95 27.42 -21.10
N LEU A 669 -10.07 28.14 -21.22
CA LEU A 669 -10.38 28.88 -22.45
C LEU A 669 -9.33 29.96 -22.75
N GLY A 670 -8.89 30.70 -21.72
CA GLY A 670 -7.86 31.72 -21.87
C GLY A 670 -6.51 31.15 -22.34
N VAL A 671 -6.07 30.04 -21.75
CA VAL A 671 -4.84 29.35 -22.16
C VAL A 671 -5.00 28.79 -23.58
N LEU A 672 -6.14 28.17 -23.92
CA LEU A 672 -6.40 27.65 -25.25
C LEU A 672 -6.36 28.75 -26.32
N VAL A 673 -7.02 29.88 -26.06
CA VAL A 673 -7.01 31.04 -26.97
C VAL A 673 -5.59 31.56 -27.17
N VAL A 674 -4.82 31.73 -26.09
CA VAL A 674 -3.43 32.20 -26.17
C VAL A 674 -2.56 31.23 -26.95
N THR A 675 -2.70 29.93 -26.72
CA THR A 675 -1.94 28.90 -27.42
C THR A 675 -2.28 28.86 -28.91
N VAL A 676 -3.57 28.83 -29.26
CA VAL A 676 -4.04 28.75 -30.65
C VAL A 676 -3.79 30.05 -31.40
N ALA A 677 -4.19 31.19 -30.86
CA ALA A 677 -3.98 32.49 -31.50
C ALA A 677 -2.50 32.86 -31.56
N GLY A 678 -1.72 32.50 -30.53
CA GLY A 678 -0.27 32.66 -30.54
C GLY A 678 0.39 31.84 -31.65
N ALA A 679 0.04 30.55 -31.75
CA ALA A 679 0.56 29.67 -32.80
C ALA A 679 0.18 30.14 -34.22
N ILE A 680 -1.08 30.53 -34.44
CA ILE A 680 -1.56 31.06 -35.72
C ILE A 680 -0.91 32.41 -36.06
N GLY A 681 -0.83 33.32 -35.08
CA GLY A 681 -0.21 34.63 -35.28
C GLY A 681 1.28 34.52 -35.61
N LEU A 682 2.00 33.61 -34.94
CA LEU A 682 3.41 33.33 -35.22
C LEU A 682 3.61 32.70 -36.60
N SER A 683 2.74 31.77 -37.01
CA SER A 683 2.84 31.15 -38.34
C SER A 683 2.47 32.11 -39.48
N MET A 684 1.60 33.09 -39.23
CA MET A 684 1.29 34.17 -40.18
C MET A 684 2.42 35.20 -40.30
N LEU A 685 3.05 35.56 -39.18
CA LEU A 685 4.14 36.56 -39.15
C LEU A 685 5.48 36.00 -39.64
N PHE A 686 5.71 34.70 -39.46
CA PHE A 686 6.92 34.01 -39.87
C PHE A 686 6.55 32.73 -40.63
N PRO A 687 6.26 32.83 -41.94
CA PRO A 687 5.86 31.69 -42.77
C PRO A 687 6.89 30.55 -42.80
N GLU A 688 8.17 30.86 -42.56
CA GLU A 688 9.28 29.89 -42.42
C GLU A 688 9.10 28.96 -41.20
N LEU A 689 8.20 29.29 -40.26
CA LEU A 689 7.82 28.44 -39.12
C LEU A 689 6.68 27.47 -39.46
N THR A 690 6.05 27.58 -40.64
CA THR A 690 5.10 26.57 -41.11
C THR A 690 5.88 25.29 -41.42
N PRO A 691 5.43 24.11 -40.98
CA PRO A 691 6.23 22.90 -41.08
C PRO A 691 6.42 22.50 -42.55
N VAL A 692 7.62 22.75 -43.08
CA VAL A 692 8.10 22.15 -44.33
C VAL A 692 8.48 20.70 -44.03
N GLY A 693 7.52 19.79 -44.15
CA GLY A 693 7.75 18.35 -44.10
C GLY A 693 8.04 17.77 -42.71
N GLU A 694 8.00 16.44 -42.64
CA GLU A 694 7.96 15.55 -41.46
C GLU A 694 9.11 15.68 -40.43
N ALA A 695 9.95 16.71 -40.49
CA ALA A 695 11.08 16.92 -39.60
C ALA A 695 10.87 18.15 -38.69
N GLY A 696 10.05 18.02 -37.64
CA GLY A 696 9.99 19.07 -36.60
C GLY A 696 8.84 19.01 -35.60
N ALA A 697 7.78 18.24 -35.89
CA ALA A 697 6.58 18.16 -35.06
C ALA A 697 6.49 16.87 -34.21
N THR A 698 7.56 16.49 -33.50
CA THR A 698 7.54 15.31 -32.60
C THR A 698 7.52 15.67 -31.11
N THR A 699 7.17 16.90 -30.73
CA THR A 699 7.03 17.30 -29.30
C THR A 699 5.60 17.49 -28.82
N ALA A 700 4.60 17.31 -29.68
CA ALA A 700 3.35 16.75 -29.20
C ALA A 700 3.60 15.25 -29.08
N ALA A 701 3.45 14.67 -27.89
CA ALA A 701 3.28 13.22 -27.79
C ALA A 701 2.26 12.84 -28.87
N PRO A 702 2.60 11.98 -29.83
CA PRO A 702 1.62 11.58 -30.80
C PRO A 702 0.49 10.99 -29.97
N ILE A 703 -0.70 11.57 -30.07
CA ILE A 703 -1.89 10.73 -30.01
C ILE A 703 -1.82 9.93 -31.32
N THR A 704 -0.83 9.05 -31.44
CA THR A 704 -0.75 8.08 -32.51
C THR A 704 -1.96 7.20 -32.28
N SER A 705 -2.96 7.38 -33.13
CA SER A 705 -4.06 6.47 -33.36
C SER A 705 -3.60 5.12 -33.94
N GLY A 706 -2.39 4.67 -33.58
CA GLY A 706 -1.71 3.51 -34.12
C GLY A 706 -1.09 2.69 -33.00
N THR A 707 -1.80 1.61 -32.66
CA THR A 707 -1.29 0.38 -32.03
C THR A 707 -0.56 0.48 -30.69
N ALA A 708 -1.31 0.36 -29.57
CA ALA A 708 -1.05 -0.55 -28.42
C ALA A 708 -1.67 -0.07 -27.08
N THR A 709 -2.03 1.21 -26.93
CA THR A 709 -2.71 1.76 -25.74
C THR A 709 -4.01 2.46 -26.12
N GLY A 710 -5.14 2.03 -25.54
CA GLY A 710 -6.45 2.61 -25.86
C GLY A 710 -6.53 4.11 -25.51
N TRP A 711 -7.32 4.88 -26.27
CA TRP A 711 -7.62 6.32 -26.06
C TRP A 711 -7.77 6.70 -24.57
N ALA A 712 -8.49 5.88 -23.80
CA ALA A 712 -8.80 6.15 -22.41
C ALA A 712 -7.55 6.10 -21.52
N VAL A 713 -6.60 5.22 -21.83
CA VAL A 713 -5.36 5.09 -21.04
C VAL A 713 -4.43 6.26 -21.30
N ASN A 714 -4.30 6.68 -22.56
CA ASN A 714 -3.54 7.88 -22.90
C ASN A 714 -4.16 9.14 -22.30
N LEU A 715 -5.49 9.24 -22.29
CA LEU A 715 -6.20 10.34 -21.63
C LEU A 715 -5.96 10.36 -20.11
N LEU A 716 -6.06 9.20 -19.45
CA LEU A 716 -5.89 9.11 -17.99
C LEU A 716 -4.43 9.31 -17.54
N LEU A 717 -3.46 8.73 -18.25
CA LEU A 717 -2.05 8.94 -17.98
C LEU A 717 -1.65 10.40 -18.27
N GLY A 718 -2.19 10.96 -19.36
CA GLY A 718 -2.07 12.38 -19.69
C GLY A 718 -2.61 13.26 -18.57
N TRP A 719 -3.84 13.04 -18.10
CA TRP A 719 -4.41 13.82 -16.99
C TRP A 719 -3.65 13.61 -15.69
N PHE A 720 -3.24 12.39 -15.35
CA PHE A 720 -2.42 12.17 -14.17
C PHE A 720 -1.12 12.97 -14.24
N PHE A 721 -0.44 12.95 -15.39
CA PHE A 721 0.75 13.76 -15.61
C PHE A 721 0.43 15.25 -15.53
N GLY A 722 -0.55 15.75 -16.29
CA GLY A 722 -0.96 17.14 -16.34
C GLY A 722 -1.32 17.71 -14.98
N PHE A 723 -2.16 17.03 -14.20
CA PHE A 723 -2.60 17.54 -12.89
C PHE A 723 -1.63 17.23 -11.74
N ALA A 724 -1.22 15.96 -11.59
CA ALA A 724 -0.51 15.52 -10.39
C ALA A 724 1.02 15.72 -10.49
N ILE A 725 1.54 15.91 -11.70
CA ILE A 725 2.96 16.13 -11.96
C ILE A 725 3.17 17.57 -12.46
N ALA A 726 2.74 17.89 -13.67
CA ALA A 726 3.03 19.18 -14.31
C ALA A 726 2.46 20.36 -13.50
N ALA A 727 1.13 20.46 -13.41
CA ALA A 727 0.47 21.58 -12.76
C ALA A 727 0.77 21.66 -11.26
N PHE A 728 0.70 20.54 -10.53
CA PHE A 728 0.96 20.57 -9.08
C PHE A 728 2.39 21.05 -8.76
N GLN A 729 3.39 20.55 -9.49
CA GLN A 729 4.78 20.94 -9.26
C GLN A 729 5.04 22.38 -9.67
N GLU A 730 4.62 22.75 -10.88
CA GLU A 730 4.95 24.04 -11.48
C GLU A 730 4.14 25.18 -10.86
N GLU A 731 2.84 25.02 -10.64
CA GLU A 731 2.04 26.07 -10.01
C GLU A 731 2.48 26.35 -8.58
N THR A 732 2.86 25.32 -7.83
CA THR A 732 3.40 25.49 -6.46
C THR A 732 4.70 26.30 -6.47
N LEU A 733 5.61 25.98 -7.40
CA LEU A 733 6.94 26.59 -7.45
C LEU A 733 6.93 27.99 -8.06
N PHE A 734 6.28 28.17 -9.19
CA PHE A 734 6.30 29.43 -9.94
C PHE A 734 5.26 30.42 -9.41
N ARG A 735 4.01 29.99 -9.17
CA ARG A 735 2.92 30.89 -8.79
C ARG A 735 2.72 30.93 -7.28
N GLY A 736 2.95 29.82 -6.58
CA GLY A 736 2.86 29.75 -5.12
C GLY A 736 4.07 30.38 -4.42
N PHE A 737 5.27 30.18 -4.95
CA PHE A 737 6.51 30.64 -4.32
C PHE A 737 7.18 31.81 -5.05
N LEU A 738 7.56 31.65 -6.32
CA LEU A 738 8.38 32.63 -7.03
C LEU A 738 7.62 33.94 -7.31
N GLN A 739 6.33 33.86 -7.68
CA GLN A 739 5.51 35.03 -7.97
C GLN A 739 5.37 35.95 -6.75
N PRO A 740 4.90 35.51 -5.56
CA PRO A 740 4.85 36.36 -4.38
C PRO A 740 6.21 36.93 -3.99
N LEU A 741 7.29 36.13 -4.10
CA LEU A 741 8.65 36.57 -3.80
C LEU A 741 9.09 37.75 -4.67
N LEU A 742 8.78 37.71 -5.97
CA LEU A 742 9.09 38.80 -6.89
C LEU A 742 8.13 39.98 -6.73
N GLN A 743 6.85 39.73 -6.44
CA GLN A 743 5.86 40.77 -6.19
C GLN A 743 6.20 41.59 -4.94
N GLU A 744 6.68 40.95 -3.87
CA GLU A 744 7.12 41.61 -2.64
C GLU A 744 8.32 42.53 -2.88
N ARG A 745 9.26 42.12 -3.75
CA ARG A 745 10.51 42.85 -3.96
C ARG A 745 10.45 43.90 -5.08
N TYR A 746 9.70 43.65 -6.13
CA TYR A 746 9.70 44.45 -7.36
C TYR A 746 8.30 44.96 -7.75
N GLY A 747 7.27 44.63 -6.97
CA GLY A 747 5.90 45.03 -7.23
C GLY A 747 5.13 44.04 -8.12
N ARG A 748 3.80 44.21 -8.12
CA ARG A 748 2.83 43.27 -8.70
C ARG A 748 3.13 42.88 -10.16
N VAL A 749 3.35 43.89 -11.02
CA VAL A 749 3.55 43.69 -12.47
C VAL A 749 4.86 42.97 -12.75
N LEU A 750 5.96 43.41 -12.13
CA LEU A 750 7.26 42.76 -12.30
C LEU A 750 7.28 41.35 -11.71
N GLY A 751 6.50 41.07 -10.68
CA GLY A 751 6.35 39.71 -10.15
C GLY A 751 5.64 38.76 -11.12
N ILE A 752 4.56 39.21 -11.78
CA ILE A 752 3.82 38.42 -12.79
C ILE A 752 4.69 38.15 -14.02
N ILE A 753 5.36 39.20 -14.54
CA ILE A 753 6.22 39.08 -15.72
C ILE A 753 7.48 38.28 -15.39
N GLY A 754 8.12 38.58 -14.26
CA GLY A 754 9.37 37.94 -13.85
C GLY A 754 9.23 36.44 -13.63
N GLN A 755 8.17 36.00 -12.95
CA GLN A 755 7.93 34.56 -12.79
C GLN A 755 7.66 33.88 -14.15
N ALA A 756 6.95 34.56 -15.08
CA ALA A 756 6.61 33.99 -16.38
C ALA A 756 7.88 33.83 -17.23
N MET A 757 8.80 34.79 -17.16
CA MET A 757 10.11 34.68 -17.80
C MET A 757 10.90 33.49 -17.23
N VAL A 758 11.00 33.35 -15.91
CA VAL A 758 11.72 32.23 -15.29
C VAL A 758 11.05 30.89 -15.60
N PHE A 759 9.72 30.85 -15.66
CA PHE A 759 8.94 29.69 -16.10
C PHE A 759 9.28 29.29 -17.54
N THR A 760 9.31 30.24 -18.47
CA THR A 760 9.73 30.00 -19.86
C THR A 760 11.18 29.53 -19.95
N LEU A 761 12.08 30.14 -19.19
CA LEU A 761 13.49 29.72 -19.16
C LEU A 761 13.65 28.30 -18.61
N ALA A 762 12.82 27.88 -17.66
CA ALA A 762 12.84 26.50 -17.16
C ALA A 762 12.46 25.46 -18.22
N HIS A 763 11.87 25.87 -19.34
CA HIS A 763 11.60 25.02 -20.50
C HIS A 763 12.78 24.92 -21.48
N LEU A 764 13.83 25.75 -21.31
CA LEU A 764 15.10 25.62 -22.05
C LEU A 764 15.81 24.34 -21.57
N GLY A 765 15.71 23.29 -22.39
CA GLY A 765 16.15 21.95 -22.05
C GLY A 765 15.13 20.88 -22.44
N TYR A 766 13.85 21.27 -22.56
CA TYR A 766 12.80 20.50 -23.23
C TYR A 766 12.64 20.97 -24.68
N TYR A 767 12.58 22.28 -24.89
CA TYR A 767 12.57 22.90 -26.22
C TYR A 767 13.96 23.44 -26.57
N PRO A 768 14.45 23.21 -27.80
CA PRO A 768 15.67 23.85 -28.28
C PRO A 768 15.42 25.37 -28.43
N ILE A 769 16.48 26.17 -28.36
CA ILE A 769 16.38 27.63 -28.56
C ILE A 769 15.81 27.97 -29.95
N SER A 770 16.02 27.10 -30.93
CA SER A 770 15.41 27.22 -32.26
C SER A 770 13.88 27.16 -32.25
N ALA A 771 13.26 26.58 -31.21
CA ALA A 771 11.82 26.59 -30.99
C ALA A 771 11.36 27.83 -30.19
N TRP A 772 12.01 28.98 -30.40
CA TRP A 772 11.66 30.25 -29.78
C TRP A 772 10.17 30.67 -29.92
N PRO A 773 9.43 30.34 -31.01
CA PRO A 773 8.01 30.67 -31.11
C PRO A 773 7.19 29.96 -30.03
N LEU A 774 7.53 28.71 -29.74
CA LEU A 774 6.88 27.92 -28.70
C LEU A 774 7.23 28.43 -27.31
N LEU A 775 8.47 28.88 -27.09
CA LEU A 775 8.87 29.54 -25.85
C LEU A 775 8.09 30.85 -25.62
N LEU A 776 7.78 31.60 -26.69
CA LEU A 776 6.92 32.78 -26.59
C LEU A 776 5.48 32.40 -26.20
N VAL A 777 4.93 31.32 -26.76
CA VAL A 777 3.61 30.81 -26.35
C VAL A 777 3.63 30.39 -24.87
N VAL A 778 4.66 29.65 -24.43
CA VAL A 778 4.83 29.25 -23.01
C VAL A 778 4.90 30.48 -22.10
N PHE A 779 5.56 31.55 -22.53
CA PHE A 779 5.59 32.81 -21.79
C PHE A 779 4.21 33.44 -21.64
N LEU A 780 3.44 33.51 -22.72
CA LEU A 780 2.08 34.07 -22.71
C LEU A 780 1.13 33.22 -21.84
N VAL A 781 1.21 31.89 -21.93
CA VAL A 781 0.49 30.98 -21.03
C VAL A 781 0.89 31.25 -19.58
N GLY A 782 2.19 31.43 -19.33
CA GLY A 782 2.72 31.74 -18.01
C GLY A 782 2.19 33.04 -17.41
N LEU A 783 1.86 34.04 -18.24
CA LEU A 783 1.20 35.28 -17.83
C LEU A 783 -0.27 35.06 -17.48
N VAL A 784 -1.01 34.28 -18.28
CA VAL A 784 -2.44 33.97 -18.02
C VAL A 784 -2.59 33.23 -16.68
N LEU A 785 -1.77 32.21 -16.45
CA LEU A 785 -1.80 31.43 -15.20
C LEU A 785 -1.47 32.31 -13.99
N ALA A 786 -0.47 33.17 -14.10
CA ALA A 786 -0.10 34.09 -13.02
C ALA A 786 -1.14 35.16 -12.74
N TRP A 787 -1.82 35.64 -13.78
CA TRP A 787 -2.95 36.55 -13.64
C TRP A 787 -4.14 35.87 -12.94
N LEU A 788 -4.42 34.59 -13.24
CA LEU A 788 -5.46 33.82 -12.54
C LEU A 788 -5.16 33.71 -11.04
N VAL A 789 -3.92 33.37 -10.67
CA VAL A 789 -3.51 33.28 -9.25
C VAL A 789 -3.57 34.64 -8.59
N ASP A 790 -3.07 35.69 -9.23
CA ASP A 790 -3.11 37.06 -8.71
C ASP A 790 -4.55 37.57 -8.50
N ARG A 791 -5.49 37.16 -9.37
CA ARG A 791 -6.91 37.54 -9.27
C ARG A 791 -7.66 36.78 -8.18
N ARG A 792 -7.31 35.51 -7.93
CA ARG A 792 -8.08 34.60 -7.05
C ARG A 792 -7.46 34.45 -5.66
N GLY A 793 -6.14 34.56 -5.57
CA GLY A 793 -5.38 34.34 -4.34
C GLY A 793 -5.19 32.86 -3.99
N THR A 794 -5.54 31.94 -4.90
CA THR A 794 -5.40 30.49 -4.74
C THR A 794 -4.77 29.88 -6.00
N LEU A 795 -4.10 28.74 -5.85
CA LEU A 795 -3.46 28.04 -6.98
C LEU A 795 -4.44 27.15 -7.75
N LEU A 796 -5.58 26.76 -7.18
CA LEU A 796 -6.53 25.84 -7.81
C LEU A 796 -6.99 26.27 -9.23
N PRO A 797 -7.36 27.54 -9.49
CA PRO A 797 -7.79 27.96 -10.83
C PRO A 797 -6.69 27.78 -11.88
N ALA A 798 -5.47 28.19 -11.56
CA ALA A 798 -4.32 28.04 -12.45
C ALA A 798 -3.91 26.57 -12.59
N GLY A 799 -3.96 25.79 -11.51
CA GLY A 799 -3.72 24.35 -11.53
C GLY A 799 -4.72 23.59 -12.41
N ILE A 800 -5.99 24.01 -12.42
CA ILE A 800 -7.00 23.45 -13.34
C ILE A 800 -6.66 23.81 -14.79
N ALA A 801 -6.45 25.10 -15.07
CA ALA A 801 -6.16 25.58 -16.42
C ALA A 801 -4.88 24.94 -16.99
N HIS A 802 -3.83 24.82 -16.17
CA HIS A 802 -2.56 24.23 -16.54
C HIS A 802 -2.68 22.71 -16.72
N GLY A 803 -3.30 21.99 -15.78
CA GLY A 803 -3.39 20.52 -15.83
C GLY A 803 -4.24 19.98 -16.98
N PHE A 804 -5.09 20.81 -17.58
CA PHE A 804 -5.84 20.48 -18.81
C PHE A 804 -5.03 20.66 -20.10
N VAL A 805 -3.93 21.42 -20.05
CA VAL A 805 -3.12 21.80 -21.22
C VAL A 805 -1.82 21.00 -21.28
N GLY A 806 -1.27 20.62 -20.13
CA GLY A 806 -0.16 19.67 -20.04
C GLY A 806 -0.62 18.23 -20.22
#